data_AF-A0A3B1ALH9-F1
#
_entry.id   AF-A0A3B1ALH9-F1
#
_cell.length_a   1.000
_cell.length_b   1.000
_cell.length_c   1.000
_cell.angle_alpha   90.00
_cell.angle_beta   90.00
_cell.angle_gamma   90.00
#
_symmetry.space_group_name_H-M   'P 1'
#
loop_
_entity.id
_entity.type
_entity.pdbx_description
1 polymer ?
#
loop_
_entity_poly.entity_id
_entity_poly.type
_entity_poly.pdbx_seq_one_letter_code
_entity_poly.pdbx_strand_id
1 'polypeptide(L)'
;MNKVPIEKPIMKTKNSRKTDDIAIIGMACRFPGAKNYEEYWDNLISRKNCVGEIPKDRWNWEDYYGDPASDESKTNIKYGGFIEDVAGFDPLFFKISPREASYMDPQHRIFLESTWHAIEDAGYNPESLAGRDIGVYAGVSKNDYAELMREHRVPIISFLSTGTVHSILANRVSWLLDFQGKSEVVDTACSSFLVALDNAVNDINNGFCEAAVVGGVNTILSPTMYISHSKSGMLSEDGQCRSFDAKANGYVRGEGVGVVFIKSLDQAVSDKDNILGVIKGSAVKHGGRSNFLTAPKVSAQASTISAAITAADVDPKTISCIETHGTGTPLGDPIEINALKQAYQPHLKGDESPFCGLTSTKTNVGHLESAAGAAGLIKVLLGFKYKRIPSLLHFEALNPYIKLDGSPFYIVDEHQEWNNISLEGVEYPLRAGISSFGMGGVNAHVIVEEPPLFDRKNKSLPKGKQSKTDEKYIVPLSAKTSEQLNEYVVSLYEYLNRKEESCSISDVCFTLQNGREALEKRVAFLAGEYQQLLGLLRNFIENKRNNQVFIGDAGEDKKSQSSLPVFDSHNIDEVAEYWAKGGAVDWKDFVQYQKGNRIQLPAYPFQKRHCWFPRPEENKELLLNEKGRNSLIPQTFSKSDYFIRDHIVKGVSIVPGVKCLDIFQMAGEKISREPVRVLKDIYWAKAIKVEQDIHLNVIYTHAHSHPSYNLSLVNDVAVYGSRIIITCHQ
;
A
#
# COMPACT_ATOMS: atom_id res chain seq x y z
N MET A 1 27.73 -59.29 -16.02
CA MET A 1 28.36 -58.01 -15.60
C MET A 1 28.37 -57.07 -16.81
N ASN A 2 27.33 -56.25 -16.98
CA ASN A 2 27.28 -55.21 -18.00
C ASN A 2 27.15 -53.86 -17.27
N LYS A 3 28.18 -53.02 -17.37
CA LYS A 3 28.17 -51.65 -16.87
C LYS A 3 27.64 -50.73 -17.96
N VAL A 4 26.52 -50.06 -17.67
CA VAL A 4 26.00 -48.92 -18.44
C VAL A 4 26.82 -47.68 -18.04
N PRO A 5 27.28 -46.83 -18.98
CA PRO A 5 27.98 -45.61 -18.65
C PRO A 5 26.98 -44.52 -18.23
N ILE A 6 27.25 -43.87 -17.10
CA ILE A 6 26.50 -42.73 -16.58
C ILE A 6 26.96 -41.47 -17.35
N GLU A 7 26.07 -40.88 -18.15
CA GLU A 7 26.28 -39.56 -18.74
C GLU A 7 26.30 -38.50 -17.64
N LYS A 8 27.38 -37.71 -17.59
CA LYS A 8 27.45 -36.51 -16.75
C LYS A 8 26.65 -35.39 -17.42
N PRO A 9 25.86 -34.59 -16.67
CA PRO A 9 25.18 -33.45 -17.25
C PRO A 9 26.21 -32.41 -17.70
N ILE A 10 26.14 -32.05 -18.98
CA ILE A 10 26.94 -30.99 -19.58
C ILE A 10 26.42 -29.67 -19.01
N MET A 11 27.12 -29.13 -18.00
CA MET A 11 26.96 -27.73 -17.62
C MET A 11 27.37 -26.88 -18.81
N LYS A 12 26.39 -26.24 -19.47
CA LYS A 12 26.67 -25.13 -20.39
C LYS A 12 27.42 -24.06 -19.60
N THR A 13 28.70 -23.91 -19.89
CA THR A 13 29.51 -22.77 -19.47
C THR A 13 28.88 -21.50 -20.07
N LYS A 14 28.05 -20.79 -19.29
CA LYS A 14 27.62 -19.44 -19.61
C LYS A 14 28.88 -18.57 -19.63
N ASN A 15 29.23 -18.06 -20.82
CA ASN A 15 30.12 -16.90 -20.99
C ASN A 15 29.76 -15.82 -19.96
N SER A 16 30.76 -15.07 -19.50
CA SER A 16 30.67 -13.95 -18.55
C SER A 16 29.30 -13.24 -18.60
N ARG A 17 28.43 -13.54 -17.63
CA ARG A 17 27.04 -13.09 -17.62
C ARG A 17 27.02 -11.57 -17.54
N LYS A 18 26.65 -10.92 -18.63
CA LYS A 18 25.99 -9.61 -18.56
C LYS A 18 24.75 -9.80 -17.66
N THR A 19 24.55 -8.93 -16.68
CA THR A 19 23.29 -8.89 -15.94
C THR A 19 22.20 -8.51 -16.92
N ASP A 20 21.12 -9.29 -16.98
CA ASP A 20 20.03 -9.00 -17.90
C ASP A 20 19.25 -7.79 -17.37
N ASP A 21 18.81 -6.93 -18.28
CA ASP A 21 17.97 -5.78 -17.97
C ASP A 21 16.63 -6.27 -17.39
N ILE A 22 16.10 -5.55 -16.40
CA ILE A 22 14.84 -5.89 -15.75
C ILE A 22 13.77 -4.86 -16.10
N ALA A 23 12.66 -5.29 -16.70
CA ALA A 23 11.52 -4.44 -17.00
C ALA A 23 10.64 -4.25 -15.77
N ILE A 24 10.21 -3.01 -15.54
CA ILE A 24 9.10 -2.67 -14.64
C ILE A 24 7.84 -2.66 -15.49
N ILE A 25 6.90 -3.57 -15.20
CA ILE A 25 5.72 -3.82 -16.04
C ILE A 25 4.40 -3.36 -15.40
N GLY A 26 4.39 -3.09 -14.10
CA GLY A 26 3.23 -2.53 -13.40
C GLY A 26 3.66 -1.79 -12.13
N MET A 27 2.85 -0.85 -11.68
CA MET A 27 3.08 -0.11 -10.45
C MET A 27 1.79 0.28 -9.74
N ALA A 28 1.86 0.45 -8.43
CA ALA A 28 0.79 1.03 -7.62
C ALA A 28 1.38 1.85 -6.48
N CYS A 29 0.68 2.90 -6.04
CA CYS A 29 1.03 3.61 -4.83
C CYS A 29 -0.15 4.27 -4.14
N ARG A 30 0.06 4.60 -2.87
CA ARG A 30 -0.78 5.49 -2.09
C ARG A 30 0.15 6.34 -1.24
N PHE A 31 0.12 7.64 -1.48
CA PHE A 31 1.01 8.62 -0.87
C PHE A 31 0.19 9.76 -0.25
N PRO A 32 0.80 10.62 0.58
CA PRO A 32 0.09 11.75 1.18
C PRO A 32 -0.59 12.61 0.11
N GLY A 33 -1.89 12.83 0.28
CA GLY A 33 -2.72 13.57 -0.67
C GLY A 33 -2.93 12.92 -2.05
N ALA A 34 -2.58 11.64 -2.25
CA ALA A 34 -2.74 10.92 -3.51
C ALA A 34 -3.11 9.44 -3.28
N LYS A 35 -4.27 9.02 -3.81
CA LYS A 35 -4.73 7.62 -3.68
C LYS A 35 -4.13 6.66 -4.71
N ASN A 36 -3.51 7.19 -5.76
CA ASN A 36 -2.88 6.47 -6.86
C ASN A 36 -1.74 7.30 -7.48
N TYR A 37 -1.01 6.72 -8.44
CA TYR A 37 0.14 7.38 -9.06
C TYR A 37 -0.27 8.52 -10.00
N GLU A 38 -1.49 8.55 -10.53
CA GLU A 38 -2.02 9.67 -11.31
C GLU A 38 -2.21 10.92 -10.45
N GLU A 39 -2.88 10.78 -9.31
CA GLU A 39 -3.04 11.90 -8.35
C GLU A 39 -1.70 12.33 -7.78
N TYR A 40 -0.77 11.39 -7.57
CA TYR A 40 0.59 11.72 -7.16
C TYR A 40 1.30 12.56 -8.23
N TRP A 41 1.19 12.19 -9.51
CA TRP A 41 1.73 13.00 -10.60
C TRP A 41 1.11 14.40 -10.64
N ASP A 42 -0.23 14.49 -10.53
CA ASP A 42 -0.93 15.77 -10.50
C ASP A 42 -0.46 16.65 -9.34
N ASN A 43 -0.22 16.06 -8.16
CA ASN A 43 0.36 16.75 -7.00
C ASN A 43 1.78 17.25 -7.26
N LEU A 44 2.64 16.44 -7.90
CA LEU A 44 4.01 16.83 -8.23
C LEU A 44 4.04 18.02 -9.22
N ILE A 45 3.21 17.98 -10.27
CA ILE A 45 3.15 19.04 -11.29
C ILE A 45 2.43 20.30 -10.80
N SER A 46 1.46 20.18 -9.91
CA SER A 46 0.81 21.33 -9.26
C SER A 46 1.62 21.94 -8.12
N ARG A 47 2.85 21.44 -7.88
CA ARG A 47 3.72 21.88 -6.77
C ARG A 47 3.03 21.78 -5.40
N LYS A 48 2.20 20.75 -5.20
CA LYS A 48 1.42 20.57 -3.97
C LYS A 48 2.33 20.07 -2.84
N ASN A 49 2.32 20.79 -1.72
CA ASN A 49 2.83 20.30 -0.46
C ASN A 49 1.78 19.39 0.19
N CYS A 50 2.12 18.12 0.40
CA CYS A 50 1.24 17.11 0.97
C CYS A 50 1.55 16.82 2.45
N VAL A 51 2.39 17.64 3.08
CA VAL A 51 2.66 17.62 4.51
C VAL A 51 1.65 18.51 5.25
N GLY A 52 1.09 18.00 6.35
CA GLY A 52 0.17 18.72 7.22
C GLY A 52 0.43 18.42 8.70
N GLU A 53 -0.41 18.92 9.59
CA GLU A 53 -0.39 18.54 11.00
C GLU A 53 -0.79 17.06 11.19
N ILE A 54 -0.34 16.45 12.28
CA ILE A 54 -0.73 15.08 12.66
C ILE A 54 -2.27 15.00 12.77
N PRO A 55 -2.93 14.12 12.00
CA PRO A 55 -4.37 13.97 12.02
C PRO A 55 -4.89 13.47 13.37
N LYS A 56 -6.05 13.98 13.80
CA LYS A 56 -6.67 13.63 15.10
C LYS A 56 -7.06 12.16 15.24
N ASP A 57 -7.25 11.46 14.12
CA ASP A 57 -7.50 10.01 14.08
C ASP A 57 -6.25 9.17 14.38
N ARG A 58 -5.04 9.78 14.44
CA ARG A 58 -3.81 9.10 14.86
C ARG A 58 -3.61 9.25 16.37
N TRP A 59 -3.32 10.46 16.80
CA TRP A 59 -3.27 10.87 18.21
C TRP A 59 -3.44 12.40 18.31
N ASN A 60 -3.73 12.90 19.50
CA ASN A 60 -3.71 14.34 19.75
C ASN A 60 -2.26 14.82 19.95
N TRP A 61 -1.69 15.53 18.98
CA TRP A 61 -0.29 15.94 19.05
C TRP A 61 -0.01 16.92 20.20
N GLU A 62 -1.02 17.68 20.66
CA GLU A 62 -0.89 18.61 21.80
C GLU A 62 -0.49 17.87 23.09
N ASP A 63 -0.92 16.61 23.26
CA ASP A 63 -0.60 15.80 24.43
C ASP A 63 0.90 15.45 24.51
N TYR A 64 1.60 15.52 23.38
CA TYR A 64 3.03 15.20 23.25
C TYR A 64 3.87 16.42 22.87
N TYR A 65 3.25 17.59 22.69
CA TYR A 65 3.97 18.80 22.32
C TYR A 65 4.74 19.37 23.52
N GLY A 66 6.02 19.72 23.31
CA GLY A 66 6.90 20.25 24.36
C GLY A 66 8.35 20.35 23.88
N ASP A 67 9.26 20.72 24.78
CA ASP A 67 10.68 20.85 24.46
C ASP A 67 11.37 19.49 24.55
N PRO A 68 11.83 18.89 23.43
CA PRO A 68 12.46 17.58 23.46
C PRO A 68 13.77 17.56 24.26
N ALA A 69 14.41 18.71 24.52
CA ALA A 69 15.64 18.80 25.31
C ALA A 69 15.39 18.74 26.82
N SER A 70 14.26 19.26 27.31
CA SER A 70 13.95 19.33 28.74
C SER A 70 12.84 18.38 29.18
N ASP A 71 11.89 18.06 28.31
CA ASP A 71 10.76 17.19 28.62
C ASP A 71 11.03 15.73 28.18
N GLU A 72 10.83 14.77 29.08
CA GLU A 72 11.22 13.37 28.86
C GLU A 72 10.46 12.70 27.69
N SER A 73 9.16 12.93 27.57
CA SER A 73 8.27 12.24 26.60
C SER A 73 7.57 13.22 25.65
N LYS A 74 8.22 14.33 25.29
CA LYS A 74 7.66 15.35 24.39
C LYS A 74 8.48 15.53 23.12
N THR A 75 7.84 16.14 22.13
CA THR A 75 8.42 16.57 20.87
C THR A 75 7.88 17.95 20.50
N ASN A 76 8.69 18.78 19.85
CA ASN A 76 8.23 20.04 19.26
C ASN A 76 7.75 19.88 17.81
N ILE A 77 7.62 18.63 17.34
CA ILE A 77 7.26 18.32 15.94
C ILE A 77 5.81 17.86 15.87
N LYS A 78 5.00 18.56 15.07
CA LYS A 78 3.58 18.26 14.88
C LYS A 78 3.16 17.99 13.43
N TYR A 79 4.12 17.86 12.52
CA TYR A 79 3.88 17.74 11.09
C TYR A 79 4.25 16.36 10.53
N GLY A 80 3.59 15.96 9.45
CA GLY A 80 3.86 14.71 8.74
C GLY A 80 3.13 14.64 7.39
N GLY A 81 3.61 13.78 6.51
CA GLY A 81 2.84 13.37 5.32
C GLY A 81 1.99 12.16 5.67
N PHE A 82 0.66 12.27 5.61
CA PHE A 82 -0.25 11.18 6.00
C PHE A 82 -1.07 10.71 4.81
N ILE A 83 -1.21 9.40 4.66
CA ILE A 83 -2.18 8.85 3.73
C ILE A 83 -3.58 9.00 4.32
N GLU A 84 -4.57 9.25 3.47
CA GLU A 84 -5.98 9.18 3.87
C GLU A 84 -6.31 7.75 4.32
N ASP A 85 -7.35 7.55 5.14
CA ASP A 85 -7.98 6.25 5.46
C ASP A 85 -7.02 5.06 5.69
N VAL A 86 -6.06 5.20 6.60
CA VAL A 86 -5.09 4.14 6.98
C VAL A 86 -5.77 2.89 7.53
N ALA A 87 -6.97 3.03 8.10
CA ALA A 87 -7.74 1.95 8.71
C ALA A 87 -8.61 1.19 7.70
N GLY A 88 -8.81 1.74 6.50
CA GLY A 88 -9.59 1.13 5.42
C GLY A 88 -8.93 -0.12 4.85
N PHE A 89 -9.71 -1.17 4.66
CA PHE A 89 -9.31 -2.42 4.01
C PHE A 89 -10.55 -3.20 3.54
N ASP A 90 -10.45 -3.97 2.45
CA ASP A 90 -11.49 -4.91 2.03
C ASP A 90 -11.18 -6.37 2.43
N PRO A 91 -11.42 -6.77 3.69
CA PRO A 91 -11.02 -8.09 4.15
C PRO A 91 -11.76 -9.23 3.45
N LEU A 92 -13.04 -9.05 3.10
CA LEU A 92 -13.84 -10.10 2.48
C LEU A 92 -13.40 -10.39 1.04
N PHE A 93 -12.89 -9.39 0.32
CA PHE A 93 -12.26 -9.60 -0.99
C PHE A 93 -11.13 -10.63 -0.88
N PHE A 94 -10.24 -10.46 0.10
CA PHE A 94 -9.10 -11.34 0.36
C PHE A 94 -9.46 -12.57 1.21
N LYS A 95 -10.75 -12.87 1.42
CA LYS A 95 -11.23 -14.00 2.23
C LYS A 95 -10.70 -13.98 3.68
N ILE A 96 -10.43 -12.79 4.21
CA ILE A 96 -10.02 -12.54 5.58
C ILE A 96 -11.25 -12.15 6.41
N SER A 97 -11.39 -12.70 7.61
CA SER A 97 -12.51 -12.33 8.48
C SER A 97 -12.34 -10.88 9.00
N PRO A 98 -13.41 -10.09 9.18
CA PRO A 98 -13.30 -8.75 9.76
C PRO A 98 -12.61 -8.73 11.13
N ARG A 99 -12.77 -9.80 11.92
CA ARG A 99 -12.11 -9.97 13.21
C ARG A 99 -10.60 -10.20 13.08
N GLU A 100 -10.13 -10.91 12.06
CA GLU A 100 -8.70 -11.02 11.80
C GLU A 100 -8.14 -9.69 11.30
N ALA A 101 -8.83 -9.06 10.36
CA ALA A 101 -8.44 -7.80 9.76
C ALA A 101 -8.28 -6.67 10.78
N SER A 102 -9.09 -6.65 11.84
CA SER A 102 -8.94 -5.68 12.93
C SER A 102 -7.64 -5.86 13.73
N TYR A 103 -6.98 -7.01 13.66
CA TYR A 103 -5.67 -7.25 14.29
C TYR A 103 -4.51 -7.17 13.29
N MET A 104 -4.79 -6.96 12.01
CA MET A 104 -3.75 -6.78 11.00
C MET A 104 -3.21 -5.36 11.02
N ASP A 105 -1.89 -5.22 11.12
CA ASP A 105 -1.18 -3.97 10.92
C ASP A 105 -1.63 -3.33 9.59
N PRO A 106 -2.02 -2.03 9.57
CA PRO A 106 -2.33 -1.30 8.34
C PRO A 106 -1.31 -1.51 7.22
N GLN A 107 -0.03 -1.65 7.54
CA GLN A 107 1.03 -1.90 6.56
C GLN A 107 0.80 -3.22 5.79
N HIS A 108 0.31 -4.27 6.45
CA HIS A 108 0.00 -5.54 5.80
C HIS A 108 -1.18 -5.40 4.84
N ARG A 109 -2.20 -4.65 5.26
CA ARG A 109 -3.46 -4.46 4.52
C ARG A 109 -3.23 -3.63 3.26
N ILE A 110 -2.58 -2.48 3.42
CA ILE A 110 -2.32 -1.54 2.34
C ILE A 110 -1.30 -2.12 1.34
N PHE A 111 -0.30 -2.88 1.81
CA PHE A 111 0.66 -3.57 0.92
C PHE A 111 -0.02 -4.65 0.08
N LEU A 112 -0.96 -5.41 0.68
CA LEU A 112 -1.72 -6.44 -0.02
C LEU A 112 -2.61 -5.84 -1.13
N GLU A 113 -3.37 -4.79 -0.84
CA GLU A 113 -4.17 -4.07 -1.84
C GLU A 113 -3.29 -3.48 -2.95
N SER A 114 -2.16 -2.86 -2.59
CA SER A 114 -1.25 -2.26 -3.57
C SER A 114 -0.55 -3.30 -4.44
N THR A 115 -0.29 -4.50 -3.89
CA THR A 115 0.24 -5.62 -4.68
C THR A 115 -0.75 -6.07 -5.73
N TRP A 116 -2.02 -6.25 -5.33
CA TRP A 116 -3.09 -6.57 -6.28
C TRP A 116 -3.17 -5.52 -7.39
N HIS A 117 -3.18 -4.24 -7.02
CA HIS A 117 -3.22 -3.13 -7.98
C HIS A 117 -2.02 -3.10 -8.93
N ALA A 118 -0.80 -3.38 -8.45
CA ALA A 118 0.39 -3.40 -9.32
C ALA A 118 0.35 -4.55 -10.35
N ILE A 119 -0.21 -5.70 -9.99
CA ILE A 119 -0.42 -6.84 -10.90
C ILE A 119 -1.51 -6.52 -11.94
N GLU A 120 -2.61 -5.92 -11.51
CA GLU A 120 -3.66 -5.45 -12.42
C GLU A 120 -3.19 -4.32 -13.34
N ASP A 121 -2.36 -3.39 -12.86
CA ASP A 121 -1.74 -2.34 -13.67
C ASP A 121 -0.83 -2.94 -14.76
N ALA A 122 -0.13 -4.03 -14.46
CA ALA A 122 0.64 -4.79 -15.44
C ALA A 122 -0.22 -5.56 -16.46
N GLY A 123 -1.54 -5.62 -16.25
CA GLY A 123 -2.47 -6.34 -17.13
C GLY A 123 -2.40 -7.86 -16.95
N TYR A 124 -2.08 -8.34 -15.75
CA TYR A 124 -2.12 -9.76 -15.38
C TYR A 124 -3.31 -10.05 -14.46
N ASN A 125 -4.02 -11.15 -14.71
CA ASN A 125 -4.96 -11.70 -13.75
C ASN A 125 -4.16 -12.37 -12.61
N PRO A 126 -4.30 -11.97 -11.33
CA PRO A 126 -3.59 -12.60 -10.22
C PRO A 126 -3.79 -14.13 -10.14
N GLU A 127 -4.98 -14.65 -10.49
CA GLU A 127 -5.25 -16.09 -10.53
C GLU A 127 -4.39 -16.82 -11.58
N SER A 128 -4.06 -16.15 -12.70
CA SER A 128 -3.20 -16.73 -13.73
C SER A 128 -1.72 -16.84 -13.31
N LEU A 129 -1.36 -16.22 -12.18
CA LEU A 129 -0.03 -16.26 -11.60
C LEU A 129 0.10 -17.30 -10.47
N ALA A 130 -1.02 -17.89 -10.04
CA ALA A 130 -1.04 -18.91 -8.99
C ALA A 130 -0.15 -20.12 -9.37
N GLY A 131 0.58 -20.62 -8.38
CA GLY A 131 1.51 -21.74 -8.51
C GLY A 131 2.83 -21.42 -9.21
N ARG A 132 3.08 -20.15 -9.59
CA ARG A 132 4.31 -19.75 -10.31
C ARG A 132 5.39 -19.22 -9.36
N ASP A 133 6.63 -19.24 -9.83
CA ASP A 133 7.81 -18.73 -9.10
C ASP A 133 7.86 -17.19 -9.11
N ILE A 134 6.85 -16.55 -8.52
CA ILE A 134 6.78 -15.10 -8.32
C ILE A 134 7.39 -14.77 -6.96
N GLY A 135 8.41 -13.91 -6.93
CA GLY A 135 8.98 -13.43 -5.67
C GLY A 135 8.18 -12.28 -5.06
N VAL A 136 8.19 -12.13 -3.74
CA VAL A 136 7.61 -11.02 -2.98
C VAL A 136 8.67 -10.44 -2.05
N TYR A 137 9.05 -9.19 -2.27
CA TYR A 137 10.08 -8.50 -1.50
C TYR A 137 9.50 -7.21 -0.92
N ALA A 138 9.39 -7.15 0.41
CA ALA A 138 8.73 -6.04 1.09
C ALA A 138 9.68 -5.26 2.01
N GLY A 139 9.87 -3.99 1.71
CA GLY A 139 10.56 -3.03 2.56
C GLY A 139 9.64 -2.52 3.68
N VAL A 140 9.93 -2.87 4.93
CA VAL A 140 9.18 -2.43 6.11
C VAL A 140 10.08 -2.43 7.35
N SER A 141 9.93 -1.44 8.23
CA SER A 141 10.79 -1.29 9.42
C SER A 141 10.04 -1.04 10.73
N LYS A 142 8.87 -0.40 10.70
CA LYS A 142 8.16 0.06 11.92
C LYS A 142 7.02 -0.88 12.31
N ASN A 143 6.70 -0.94 13.60
CA ASN A 143 5.66 -1.81 14.14
C ASN A 143 4.76 -1.06 15.14
N ASP A 144 4.37 0.17 14.77
CA ASP A 144 3.57 1.07 15.59
C ASP A 144 2.23 0.42 15.98
N TYR A 145 1.67 -0.45 15.14
CA TYR A 145 0.39 -1.10 15.45
C TYR A 145 0.49 -2.07 16.62
N ALA A 146 1.55 -2.88 16.68
CA ALA A 146 1.80 -3.76 17.82
C ALA A 146 2.09 -2.96 19.10
N GLU A 147 2.77 -1.82 18.97
CA GLU A 147 2.99 -0.89 20.09
C GLU A 147 1.66 -0.37 20.64
N LEU A 148 0.79 0.16 19.79
CA LEU A 148 -0.53 0.65 20.19
C LEU A 148 -1.40 -0.45 20.81
N MET A 149 -1.38 -1.66 20.26
CA MET A 149 -2.09 -2.80 20.85
C MET A 149 -1.63 -3.09 22.28
N ARG A 150 -0.32 -3.04 22.52
CA ARG A 150 0.27 -3.24 23.85
C ARG A 150 -0.11 -2.11 24.80
N GLU A 151 -0.02 -0.86 24.35
CA GLU A 151 -0.39 0.32 25.12
C GLU A 151 -1.86 0.27 25.56
N HIS A 152 -2.76 -0.05 24.63
CA HIS A 152 -4.19 -0.17 24.90
C HIS A 152 -4.58 -1.51 25.54
N ARG A 153 -3.62 -2.37 25.91
CA ARG A 153 -3.86 -3.68 26.57
C ARG A 153 -4.87 -4.53 25.79
N VAL A 154 -4.75 -4.54 24.48
CA VAL A 154 -5.60 -5.34 23.59
C VAL A 154 -5.47 -6.82 23.98
N PRO A 155 -6.58 -7.58 24.06
CA PRO A 155 -6.53 -9.00 24.40
C PRO A 155 -5.62 -9.80 23.48
N ILE A 156 -4.77 -10.65 24.06
CA ILE A 156 -3.91 -11.56 23.31
C ILE A 156 -4.79 -12.67 22.73
N ILE A 157 -4.93 -12.68 21.41
CA ILE A 157 -5.69 -13.69 20.66
C ILE A 157 -4.81 -14.32 19.58
N SER A 158 -5.31 -15.37 18.93
CA SER A 158 -4.59 -16.13 17.89
C SER A 158 -4.13 -15.29 16.70
N PHE A 159 -4.82 -14.19 16.37
CA PHE A 159 -4.48 -13.34 15.23
C PHE A 159 -3.32 -12.36 15.50
N LEU A 160 -2.89 -12.17 16.75
CA LEU A 160 -1.91 -11.14 17.10
C LEU A 160 -0.57 -11.34 16.37
N SER A 161 -0.05 -12.57 16.35
CA SER A 161 1.23 -12.87 15.69
C SER A 161 1.12 -12.71 14.17
N THR A 162 0.08 -13.27 13.56
CA THR A 162 -0.17 -13.18 12.11
C THR A 162 -0.55 -11.78 11.65
N GLY A 163 -0.98 -10.92 12.58
CA GLY A 163 -1.38 -9.56 12.31
C GLY A 163 -0.24 -8.54 12.37
N THR A 164 0.84 -8.81 13.09
CA THR A 164 1.86 -7.79 13.42
C THR A 164 3.31 -8.19 13.12
N VAL A 165 3.59 -9.47 12.88
CA VAL A 165 4.95 -9.92 12.54
C VAL A 165 5.24 -9.56 11.08
N HIS A 166 6.32 -8.80 10.83
CA HIS A 166 6.65 -8.30 9.50
C HIS A 166 6.79 -9.40 8.46
N SER A 167 7.39 -10.56 8.76
CA SER A 167 7.51 -11.65 7.77
C SER A 167 6.15 -12.09 7.21
N ILE A 168 5.07 -11.93 7.98
CA ILE A 168 3.71 -12.24 7.54
C ILE A 168 3.19 -11.23 6.51
N LEU A 169 3.73 -10.01 6.46
CA LEU A 169 3.40 -9.02 5.43
C LEU A 169 3.65 -9.58 4.03
N ALA A 170 4.88 -10.04 3.76
CA ALA A 170 5.24 -10.66 2.48
C ALA A 170 4.56 -12.03 2.30
N ASN A 171 4.62 -12.89 3.34
CA ASN A 171 4.10 -14.26 3.25
C ASN A 171 2.59 -14.32 3.02
N ARG A 172 1.84 -13.32 3.49
CA ARG A 172 0.39 -13.26 3.28
C ARG A 172 0.05 -12.98 1.82
N VAL A 173 0.82 -12.15 1.13
CA VAL A 173 0.68 -11.95 -0.32
C VAL A 173 0.93 -13.27 -1.04
N SER A 174 2.07 -13.90 -0.76
CA SER A 174 2.45 -15.18 -1.39
C SER A 174 1.41 -16.27 -1.13
N TRP A 175 0.89 -16.35 0.10
CA TRP A 175 -0.14 -17.33 0.46
C TRP A 175 -1.49 -17.05 -0.22
N LEU A 176 -1.94 -15.79 -0.28
CA LEU A 176 -3.23 -15.43 -0.88
C LEU A 176 -3.24 -15.58 -2.40
N LEU A 177 -2.12 -15.30 -3.05
CA LEU A 177 -1.97 -15.34 -4.51
C LEU A 177 -1.30 -16.62 -5.02
N ASP A 178 -1.00 -17.56 -4.11
CA ASP A 178 -0.33 -18.83 -4.38
C ASP A 178 1.02 -18.68 -5.11
N PHE A 179 1.84 -17.70 -4.70
CA PHE A 179 3.17 -17.50 -5.25
C PHE A 179 4.19 -18.42 -4.59
N GLN A 180 5.04 -19.06 -5.39
CA GLN A 180 6.01 -20.06 -4.95
C GLN A 180 7.47 -19.56 -4.95
N GLY A 181 7.71 -18.32 -5.38
CA GLY A 181 9.02 -17.68 -5.29
C GLY A 181 9.39 -17.27 -3.86
N LYS A 182 10.56 -16.65 -3.70
CA LYS A 182 10.99 -16.14 -2.38
C LYS A 182 10.01 -15.10 -1.84
N SER A 183 9.75 -15.15 -0.55
CA SER A 183 8.81 -14.25 0.13
C SER A 183 9.50 -13.66 1.36
N GLU A 184 10.01 -12.44 1.23
CA GLU A 184 10.96 -11.87 2.18
C GLU A 184 10.64 -10.42 2.56
N VAL A 185 10.96 -10.08 3.81
CA VAL A 185 10.99 -8.71 4.30
C VAL A 185 12.41 -8.22 4.36
N VAL A 186 12.60 -6.97 3.95
CA VAL A 186 13.87 -6.25 4.02
C VAL A 186 13.70 -5.05 4.95
N ASP A 187 14.48 -5.03 6.03
CA ASP A 187 14.61 -3.85 6.89
C ASP A 187 16.05 -3.34 6.87
N THR A 188 16.28 -2.31 6.07
CA THR A 188 17.51 -1.52 6.09
C THR A 188 17.19 -0.06 6.36
N ALA A 189 16.18 0.19 7.21
CA ALA A 189 15.61 1.50 7.48
C ALA A 189 15.17 2.22 6.19
N CYS A 190 15.65 3.45 5.94
CA CYS A 190 15.22 4.28 4.81
C CYS A 190 15.54 3.70 3.42
N SER A 191 16.49 2.76 3.31
CA SER A 191 16.87 2.13 2.04
C SER A 191 16.12 0.84 1.72
N SER A 192 15.20 0.40 2.60
CA SER A 192 14.55 -0.92 2.54
C SER A 192 13.96 -1.27 1.17
N PHE A 193 13.20 -0.36 0.54
CA PHE A 193 12.66 -0.60 -0.81
C PHE A 193 13.73 -0.86 -1.87
N LEU A 194 14.79 -0.04 -1.94
CA LEU A 194 15.81 -0.22 -2.99
C LEU A 194 16.67 -1.46 -2.74
N VAL A 195 16.86 -1.86 -1.48
CA VAL A 195 17.52 -3.13 -1.16
C VAL A 195 16.63 -4.32 -1.53
N ALA A 196 15.32 -4.23 -1.27
CA ALA A 196 14.34 -5.22 -1.73
C ALA A 196 14.34 -5.34 -3.27
N LEU A 197 14.46 -4.21 -3.98
CA LEU A 197 14.56 -4.19 -5.44
C LEU A 197 15.85 -4.84 -5.94
N ASP A 198 16.99 -4.53 -5.34
CA ASP A 198 18.28 -5.17 -5.68
C ASP A 198 18.23 -6.69 -5.47
N ASN A 199 17.66 -7.15 -4.35
CA ASN A 199 17.48 -8.58 -4.08
C ASN A 199 16.63 -9.26 -5.16
N ALA A 200 15.50 -8.64 -5.54
CA ALA A 200 14.60 -9.17 -6.57
C ALA A 200 15.26 -9.21 -7.97
N VAL A 201 15.99 -8.14 -8.33
CA VAL A 201 16.77 -8.07 -9.59
C VAL A 201 17.80 -9.20 -9.63
N ASN A 202 18.53 -9.40 -8.53
CA ASN A 202 19.52 -10.48 -8.42
C ASN A 202 18.86 -11.86 -8.52
N ASP A 203 17.71 -12.06 -7.92
CA ASP A 203 17.02 -13.35 -7.95
C ASP A 203 16.44 -13.70 -9.33
N ILE A 204 15.88 -12.73 -10.04
CA ILE A 204 15.44 -12.90 -11.45
C ILE A 204 16.65 -13.24 -12.34
N ASN A 205 17.74 -12.48 -12.22
CA ASN A 205 18.96 -12.70 -13.01
C ASN A 205 19.63 -14.06 -12.74
N ASN A 206 19.44 -14.61 -11.54
CA ASN A 206 19.92 -15.94 -11.18
C ASN A 206 18.92 -17.07 -11.47
N GLY A 207 17.70 -16.75 -11.89
CA GLY A 207 16.64 -17.71 -12.19
C GLY A 207 16.00 -18.33 -10.95
N PHE A 208 16.03 -17.63 -9.80
CA PHE A 208 15.32 -18.06 -8.58
C PHE A 208 13.83 -17.70 -8.61
N CYS A 209 13.44 -16.74 -9.45
CA CYS A 209 12.06 -16.39 -9.74
C CYS A 209 11.96 -15.88 -11.19
N GLU A 210 10.79 -16.02 -11.80
CA GLU A 210 10.54 -15.54 -13.17
C GLU A 210 10.07 -14.07 -13.21
N ALA A 211 9.46 -13.62 -12.12
CA ALA A 211 9.01 -12.24 -11.90
C ALA A 211 8.97 -11.97 -10.39
N ALA A 212 8.86 -10.71 -10.00
CA ALA A 212 8.80 -10.34 -8.60
C ALA A 212 7.90 -9.12 -8.37
N VAL A 213 7.14 -9.16 -7.28
CA VAL A 213 6.52 -7.99 -6.66
C VAL A 213 7.51 -7.42 -5.67
N VAL A 214 7.85 -6.14 -5.83
CA VAL A 214 8.73 -5.41 -4.92
C VAL A 214 8.01 -4.19 -4.41
N GLY A 215 7.95 -4.00 -3.11
CA GLY A 215 7.32 -2.80 -2.56
C GLY A 215 7.91 -2.34 -1.24
N GLY A 216 7.57 -1.13 -0.87
CA GLY A 216 7.91 -0.54 0.42
C GLY A 216 6.68 0.08 1.04
N VAL A 217 6.50 -0.07 2.35
CA VAL A 217 5.36 0.50 3.08
C VAL A 217 5.82 1.11 4.39
N ASN A 218 5.22 2.25 4.75
CA ASN A 218 5.42 2.93 6.01
C ASN A 218 4.11 3.55 6.50
N THR A 219 3.77 3.36 7.77
CA THR A 219 2.66 4.04 8.44
C THR A 219 3.13 4.64 9.76
N ILE A 220 2.48 5.71 10.17
CA ILE A 220 2.77 6.49 11.36
C ILE A 220 1.53 6.43 12.26
N LEU A 221 1.59 5.57 13.27
CA LEU A 221 0.43 5.32 14.15
C LEU A 221 0.72 5.71 15.61
N SER A 222 2.00 5.80 16.00
CA SER A 222 2.44 6.08 17.36
C SER A 222 3.33 7.33 17.45
N PRO A 223 3.25 8.11 18.55
CA PRO A 223 4.11 9.26 18.79
C PRO A 223 5.56 8.88 19.15
N THR A 224 5.84 7.62 19.50
CA THR A 224 7.14 7.18 20.04
C THR A 224 8.32 7.56 19.13
N MET A 225 8.19 7.32 17.83
CA MET A 225 9.28 7.64 16.89
C MET A 225 9.40 9.14 16.60
N TYR A 226 8.31 9.92 16.74
CA TYR A 226 8.40 11.39 16.69
C TYR A 226 9.26 11.91 17.85
N ILE A 227 9.00 11.45 19.06
CA ILE A 227 9.76 11.83 20.26
C ILE A 227 11.23 11.40 20.12
N SER A 228 11.49 10.15 19.74
CA SER A 228 12.85 9.63 19.59
C SER A 228 13.66 10.37 18.52
N HIS A 229 13.09 10.61 17.34
CA HIS A 229 13.78 11.31 16.25
C HIS A 229 13.96 12.80 16.54
N SER A 230 12.98 13.44 17.19
CA SER A 230 13.08 14.84 17.64
C SER A 230 14.22 15.02 18.64
N LYS A 231 14.34 14.14 19.65
CA LYS A 231 15.47 14.14 20.59
C LYS A 231 16.82 13.89 19.92
N SER A 232 16.83 13.20 18.79
CA SER A 232 18.03 12.94 17.99
C SER A 232 18.36 14.07 17.00
N GLY A 233 17.57 15.15 16.97
CA GLY A 233 17.75 16.28 16.06
C GLY A 233 17.54 15.95 14.59
N MET A 234 16.77 14.91 14.27
CA MET A 234 16.58 14.43 12.90
C MET A 234 15.44 15.14 12.16
N LEU A 235 14.50 15.72 12.89
CA LEU A 235 13.25 16.24 12.35
C LEU A 235 13.27 17.75 12.14
N SER A 236 12.67 18.21 11.05
CA SER A 236 12.47 19.63 10.74
C SER A 236 11.39 20.23 11.63
N GLU A 237 11.71 21.32 12.33
CA GLU A 237 10.79 22.05 13.22
C GLU A 237 9.68 22.78 12.46
N ASP A 238 9.97 23.22 11.24
CA ASP A 238 9.01 23.88 10.35
C ASP A 238 8.21 22.91 9.49
N GLY A 239 8.41 21.60 9.69
CA GLY A 239 7.64 20.57 9.02
C GLY A 239 7.85 20.52 7.52
N GLN A 240 9.07 20.78 7.02
CA GLN A 240 9.40 20.68 5.59
C GLN A 240 10.70 19.92 5.35
N CYS A 241 10.73 19.02 4.37
CA CYS A 241 11.98 18.51 3.82
C CYS A 241 12.54 19.57 2.85
N ARG A 242 13.51 20.37 3.29
CA ARG A 242 14.12 21.43 2.46
C ARG A 242 15.37 20.93 1.73
N SER A 243 15.18 19.96 0.85
CA SER A 243 16.29 19.31 0.13
C SER A 243 17.16 20.35 -0.60
N PHE A 244 18.46 20.34 -0.27
CA PHE A 244 19.53 21.19 -0.80
C PHE A 244 19.46 22.68 -0.47
N ASP A 245 18.42 23.13 0.24
CA ASP A 245 18.23 24.53 0.58
C ASP A 245 19.12 24.96 1.75
N ALA A 246 19.49 26.24 1.80
CA ALA A 246 20.28 26.83 2.88
C ALA A 246 19.59 26.76 4.25
N LYS A 247 18.27 26.64 4.30
CA LYS A 247 17.47 26.49 5.51
C LYS A 247 17.18 25.02 5.88
N ALA A 248 17.80 24.05 5.20
CA ALA A 248 17.76 22.64 5.57
C ALA A 248 18.07 22.42 7.07
N ASN A 249 17.11 21.86 7.81
CA ASN A 249 17.18 21.69 9.27
C ASN A 249 16.75 20.29 9.75
N GLY A 250 16.43 19.36 8.84
CA GLY A 250 15.87 18.05 9.19
C GLY A 250 14.88 17.56 8.14
N TYR A 251 14.34 16.37 8.35
CA TYR A 251 13.29 15.83 7.49
C TYR A 251 11.94 15.77 8.21
N VAL A 252 10.88 15.55 7.45
CA VAL A 252 9.52 15.31 7.96
C VAL A 252 9.16 13.86 7.73
N ARG A 253 8.58 13.16 8.71
CA ARG A 253 8.14 11.78 8.50
C ARG A 253 6.94 11.73 7.55
N GLY A 254 6.87 10.69 6.73
CA GLY A 254 5.75 10.46 5.82
C GLY A 254 5.30 9.00 5.79
N GLU A 255 4.01 8.80 5.56
CA GLU A 255 3.39 7.52 5.29
C GLU A 255 3.35 7.24 3.79
N GLY A 256 3.26 5.97 3.43
CA GLY A 256 2.94 5.59 2.07
C GLY A 256 3.29 4.16 1.74
N VAL A 257 2.78 3.73 0.60
CA VAL A 257 3.11 2.45 -0.02
C VAL A 257 3.43 2.69 -1.49
N GLY A 258 4.45 2.01 -2.00
CA GLY A 258 4.72 1.92 -3.42
C GLY A 258 5.13 0.48 -3.76
N VAL A 259 4.55 -0.06 -4.82
CA VAL A 259 4.79 -1.42 -5.30
C VAL A 259 5.08 -1.38 -6.80
N VAL A 260 6.04 -2.18 -7.25
CA VAL A 260 6.33 -2.43 -8.66
C VAL A 260 6.31 -3.93 -8.94
N PHE A 261 5.82 -4.30 -10.12
CA PHE A 261 5.89 -5.66 -10.64
C PHE A 261 6.97 -5.72 -11.73
N ILE A 262 7.94 -6.60 -11.57
CA ILE A 262 9.15 -6.64 -12.39
C ILE A 262 9.42 -8.05 -12.95
N LYS A 263 10.06 -8.11 -14.11
CA LYS A 263 10.61 -9.37 -14.68
C LYS A 263 11.72 -9.06 -15.69
N SER A 264 12.38 -10.09 -16.23
CA SER A 264 13.41 -9.86 -17.24
C SER A 264 12.84 -9.10 -18.44
N LEU A 265 13.63 -8.18 -19.00
CA LEU A 265 13.23 -7.37 -20.15
C LEU A 265 12.83 -8.27 -21.33
N ASP A 266 13.62 -9.30 -21.61
CA ASP A 266 13.34 -10.26 -22.69
C ASP A 266 11.97 -10.93 -22.53
N GLN A 267 11.62 -11.35 -21.31
CA GLN A 267 10.31 -11.93 -21.02
C GLN A 267 9.20 -10.88 -21.17
N ALA A 268 9.43 -9.64 -20.75
CA ALA A 268 8.45 -8.56 -20.90
C ALA A 268 8.18 -8.21 -22.36
N VAL A 269 9.22 -8.22 -23.20
CA VAL A 269 9.07 -8.05 -24.66
C VAL A 269 8.32 -9.23 -25.27
N SER A 270 8.70 -10.46 -24.91
CA SER A 270 8.05 -11.69 -25.40
C SER A 270 6.56 -11.71 -25.05
N ASP A 271 6.22 -11.34 -23.82
CA ASP A 271 4.84 -11.35 -23.33
C ASP A 271 4.02 -10.14 -23.81
N LYS A 272 4.65 -9.17 -24.47
CA LYS A 272 4.07 -7.90 -24.93
C LYS A 272 3.50 -7.04 -23.80
N ASP A 273 4.24 -6.93 -22.70
CA ASP A 273 3.82 -6.09 -21.59
C ASP A 273 3.98 -4.61 -21.88
N ASN A 274 3.27 -3.82 -21.08
CA ASN A 274 3.51 -2.41 -21.02
C ASN A 274 4.71 -2.11 -20.11
N ILE A 275 5.88 -1.97 -20.71
CA ILE A 275 7.10 -1.60 -19.98
C ILE A 275 7.00 -0.14 -19.56
N LEU A 276 7.08 0.12 -18.25
CA LEU A 276 7.04 1.46 -17.63
C LEU A 276 8.44 2.08 -17.50
N GLY A 277 9.46 1.22 -17.40
CA GLY A 277 10.88 1.58 -17.37
C GLY A 277 11.73 0.33 -17.27
N VAL A 278 13.04 0.49 -17.42
CA VAL A 278 14.02 -0.61 -17.40
C VAL A 278 15.06 -0.34 -16.33
N ILE A 279 15.24 -1.26 -15.38
CA ILE A 279 16.33 -1.25 -14.43
C ILE A 279 17.57 -1.78 -15.14
N LYS A 280 18.56 -0.90 -15.31
CA LYS A 280 19.82 -1.20 -16.00
C LYS A 280 20.84 -1.81 -15.04
N GLY A 281 20.88 -1.31 -13.81
CA GLY A 281 21.79 -1.81 -12.78
C GLY A 281 21.47 -1.25 -11.41
N SER A 282 21.82 -2.01 -10.38
CA SER A 282 21.65 -1.65 -8.98
C SER A 282 22.89 -2.02 -8.17
N ALA A 283 23.08 -1.37 -7.03
CA ALA A 283 24.10 -1.77 -6.06
C ALA A 283 23.68 -1.41 -4.64
N VAL A 284 24.02 -2.31 -3.71
CA VAL A 284 23.86 -2.13 -2.27
C VAL A 284 25.20 -2.31 -1.57
N LYS A 285 25.57 -1.37 -0.69
CA LYS A 285 26.78 -1.44 0.15
C LYS A 285 26.56 -0.85 1.53
N HIS A 286 27.44 -1.15 2.47
CA HIS A 286 27.42 -0.54 3.81
C HIS A 286 28.46 0.59 3.96
N GLY A 287 28.15 1.58 4.80
CA GLY A 287 29.01 2.71 5.13
C GLY A 287 30.32 2.35 5.83
N GLY A 288 30.37 1.15 6.42
CA GLY A 288 31.47 0.71 7.28
C GLY A 288 31.60 1.59 8.53
N ARG A 289 32.83 1.72 9.04
CA ARG A 289 33.11 2.56 10.21
C ARG A 289 33.04 4.06 9.85
N SER A 290 32.29 4.81 10.66
CA SER A 290 32.12 6.27 10.64
C SER A 290 32.25 6.84 12.06
N ASN A 291 32.08 8.16 12.23
CA ASN A 291 32.24 8.85 13.52
C ASN A 291 31.18 8.45 14.56
N PHE A 292 29.96 8.15 14.10
CA PHE A 292 28.85 7.60 14.89
C PHE A 292 27.98 6.73 13.98
N LEU A 293 27.12 5.90 14.57
CA LEU A 293 26.33 4.90 13.85
C LEU A 293 25.52 5.49 12.68
N THR A 294 24.96 6.68 12.88
CA THR A 294 24.09 7.36 11.92
C THR A 294 24.80 8.35 11.00
N ALA A 295 26.13 8.48 11.08
CA ALA A 295 26.89 9.41 10.25
C ALA A 295 27.05 8.88 8.82
N PRO A 296 26.49 9.54 7.79
CA PRO A 296 26.73 9.16 6.40
C PRO A 296 28.19 9.41 6.01
N LYS A 297 28.65 8.75 4.94
CA LYS A 297 30.05 8.80 4.50
C LYS A 297 30.15 8.93 2.98
N VAL A 298 30.76 10.03 2.53
CA VAL A 298 30.91 10.39 1.11
C VAL A 298 31.46 9.22 0.29
N SER A 299 32.58 8.63 0.71
CA SER A 299 33.23 7.56 -0.06
C SER A 299 32.41 6.27 -0.15
N ALA A 300 31.57 5.97 0.85
CA ALA A 300 30.72 4.80 0.82
C ALA A 300 29.53 4.99 -0.13
N GLN A 301 28.88 6.15 -0.09
CA GLN A 301 27.82 6.50 -1.04
C GLN A 301 28.39 6.55 -2.47
N ALA A 302 29.54 7.20 -2.69
CA ALA A 302 30.22 7.24 -3.98
C ALA A 302 30.52 5.84 -4.51
N SER A 303 31.06 4.95 -3.66
CA SER A 303 31.34 3.56 -4.06
C SER A 303 30.07 2.78 -4.42
N THR A 304 28.94 3.10 -3.81
CA THR A 304 27.63 2.49 -4.13
C THR A 304 27.14 2.99 -5.49
N ILE A 305 27.16 4.31 -5.70
CA ILE A 305 26.75 4.95 -6.96
C ILE A 305 27.62 4.45 -8.13
N SER A 306 28.95 4.46 -7.99
CA SER A 306 29.86 3.94 -9.02
C SER A 306 29.63 2.46 -9.32
N ALA A 307 29.27 1.65 -8.31
CA ALA A 307 28.97 0.23 -8.53
C ALA A 307 27.67 0.03 -9.31
N ALA A 308 26.62 0.81 -9.02
CA ALA A 308 25.36 0.75 -9.76
C ALA A 308 25.54 1.22 -11.22
N ILE A 309 26.30 2.28 -11.44
CA ILE A 309 26.70 2.74 -12.79
C ILE A 309 27.46 1.66 -13.54
N THR A 310 28.43 1.00 -12.88
CA THR A 310 29.20 -0.09 -13.47
C THR A 310 28.31 -1.28 -13.82
N ALA A 311 27.39 -1.65 -12.92
CA ALA A 311 26.43 -2.72 -13.16
C ALA A 311 25.48 -2.40 -14.32
N ALA A 312 25.13 -1.12 -14.49
CA ALA A 312 24.27 -0.65 -15.57
C ALA A 312 24.92 -0.69 -16.95
N ASP A 313 26.26 -0.69 -17.01
CA ASP A 313 27.03 -0.68 -18.28
C ASP A 313 26.58 0.45 -19.24
N VAL A 314 26.34 1.64 -18.67
CA VAL A 314 25.96 2.86 -19.41
C VAL A 314 26.99 3.97 -19.21
N ASP A 315 27.12 4.87 -20.18
CA ASP A 315 27.91 6.10 -20.02
C ASP A 315 27.23 7.02 -19.00
N PRO A 316 27.88 7.39 -17.88
CA PRO A 316 27.29 8.27 -16.86
C PRO A 316 26.82 9.61 -17.40
N LYS A 317 27.39 10.10 -18.51
CA LYS A 317 26.97 11.33 -19.17
C LYS A 317 25.56 11.29 -19.75
N THR A 318 25.01 10.08 -19.90
CA THR A 318 23.64 9.88 -20.38
C THR A 318 22.62 9.86 -19.25
N ILE A 319 23.06 9.88 -17.98
CA ILE A 319 22.19 9.95 -16.82
C ILE A 319 21.84 11.42 -16.55
N SER A 320 20.69 11.84 -17.04
CA SER A 320 20.19 13.22 -17.02
C SER A 320 19.53 13.68 -15.72
N CYS A 321 19.22 12.77 -14.79
CA CYS A 321 18.52 13.11 -13.56
C CYS A 321 18.92 12.17 -12.42
N ILE A 322 19.02 12.69 -11.19
CA ILE A 322 19.12 11.89 -9.97
C ILE A 322 17.97 12.27 -9.05
N GLU A 323 17.13 11.29 -8.74
CA GLU A 323 16.22 11.34 -7.60
C GLU A 323 17.04 10.95 -6.36
N THR A 324 17.44 11.96 -5.60
CA THR A 324 18.36 11.80 -4.48
C THR A 324 17.65 11.25 -3.24
N HIS A 325 18.45 10.84 -2.26
CA HIS A 325 17.93 10.62 -0.93
C HIS A 325 17.45 11.96 -0.31
N GLY A 326 18.23 13.04 -0.44
CA GLY A 326 17.81 14.43 -0.28
C GLY A 326 16.84 14.68 0.86
N THR A 327 17.27 14.41 2.10
CA THR A 327 16.40 14.52 3.29
C THR A 327 16.22 15.94 3.79
N GLY A 328 16.94 16.93 3.25
CA GLY A 328 16.85 18.30 3.75
C GLY A 328 17.60 18.47 5.07
N THR A 329 18.64 17.66 5.30
CA THR A 329 19.49 17.78 6.49
C THR A 329 20.72 18.64 6.18
N PRO A 330 21.16 19.52 7.10
CA PRO A 330 22.26 20.45 6.83
C PRO A 330 23.57 19.76 6.41
N LEU A 331 23.83 18.55 6.91
CA LEU A 331 25.04 17.77 6.63
C LEU A 331 24.82 16.63 5.63
N GLY A 332 23.65 16.00 5.60
CA GLY A 332 23.40 14.85 4.73
C GLY A 332 23.38 15.25 3.26
N ASP A 333 22.74 16.38 2.92
CA ASP A 333 22.62 16.85 1.54
C ASP A 333 23.99 17.21 0.92
N PRO A 334 24.90 17.95 1.60
CA PRO A 334 26.27 18.13 1.12
C PRO A 334 27.06 16.81 0.98
N ILE A 335 26.86 15.85 1.89
CA ILE A 335 27.54 14.55 1.83
C ILE A 335 27.10 13.76 0.59
N GLU A 336 25.81 13.74 0.30
CA GLU A 336 25.25 13.06 -0.87
C GLU A 336 25.73 13.70 -2.18
N ILE A 337 25.72 15.02 -2.29
CA ILE A 337 26.19 15.69 -3.51
C ILE A 337 27.69 15.48 -3.72
N ASN A 338 28.50 15.53 -2.66
CA ASN A 338 29.91 15.22 -2.78
C ASN A 338 30.15 13.75 -3.19
N ALA A 339 29.29 12.83 -2.75
CA ALA A 339 29.37 11.43 -3.16
C ALA A 339 29.03 11.25 -4.65
N LEU A 340 27.99 11.92 -5.14
CA LEU A 340 27.64 11.97 -6.55
C LEU A 340 28.78 12.56 -7.39
N LYS A 341 29.35 13.70 -6.98
CA LYS A 341 30.52 14.31 -7.63
C LYS A 341 31.70 13.34 -7.70
N GLN A 342 32.03 12.68 -6.58
CA GLN A 342 33.11 11.72 -6.53
C GLN A 342 32.87 10.51 -7.43
N ALA A 343 31.63 10.03 -7.53
CA ALA A 343 31.28 8.91 -8.40
C ALA A 343 31.34 9.24 -9.89
N TYR A 344 31.01 10.48 -10.28
CA TYR A 344 30.97 10.92 -11.68
C TYR A 344 32.30 11.50 -12.17
N GLN A 345 33.14 12.04 -11.29
CA GLN A 345 34.41 12.69 -11.65
C GLN A 345 35.29 11.88 -12.63
N PRO A 346 35.45 10.54 -12.49
CA PRO A 346 36.27 9.76 -13.42
C PRO A 346 35.75 9.73 -14.87
N HIS A 347 34.50 10.14 -15.09
CA HIS A 347 33.81 10.08 -16.38
C HIS A 347 33.73 11.43 -17.10
N LEU A 348 34.17 12.52 -16.46
CA LEU A 348 34.10 13.89 -17.00
C LEU A 348 35.43 14.27 -17.65
N LYS A 349 35.39 15.05 -18.75
CA LYS A 349 36.58 15.59 -19.43
C LYS A 349 36.64 17.12 -19.26
N GLY A 350 37.09 17.58 -18.09
CA GLY A 350 37.26 19.02 -17.80
C GLY A 350 35.97 19.73 -17.36
N ASP A 351 35.88 21.04 -17.62
CA ASP A 351 34.70 21.87 -17.30
C ASP A 351 33.58 21.64 -18.33
N GLU A 352 32.83 20.57 -18.13
CA GLU A 352 31.59 20.31 -18.87
C GLU A 352 30.43 21.09 -18.27
N SER A 353 29.53 21.60 -19.12
CA SER A 353 28.30 22.24 -18.64
C SER A 353 27.42 21.22 -17.88
N PRO A 354 26.76 21.63 -16.78
CA PRO A 354 25.85 20.74 -16.05
C PRO A 354 24.74 20.18 -16.95
N PHE A 355 24.48 18.87 -16.86
CA PHE A 355 23.48 18.16 -17.66
C PHE A 355 22.58 17.24 -16.81
N CYS A 356 22.90 17.06 -15.53
CA CYS A 356 22.22 16.13 -14.64
C CYS A 356 21.44 16.86 -13.54
N GLY A 357 20.11 16.83 -13.61
CA GLY A 357 19.25 17.48 -12.62
C GLY A 357 19.19 16.70 -11.30
N LEU A 358 19.32 17.38 -10.16
CA LEU A 358 19.13 16.83 -8.83
C LEU A 358 17.74 17.20 -8.29
N THR A 359 16.98 16.20 -7.87
CA THR A 359 15.62 16.39 -7.33
C THR A 359 15.34 15.39 -6.20
N SER A 360 14.28 15.62 -5.43
CA SER A 360 13.84 14.76 -4.32
C SER A 360 12.35 14.93 -4.11
N THR A 361 11.61 13.83 -4.15
CA THR A 361 10.17 13.83 -3.87
C THR A 361 9.83 14.07 -2.41
N LYS A 362 10.81 13.99 -1.50
CA LYS A 362 10.57 14.22 -0.07
C LYS A 362 10.07 15.64 0.20
N THR A 363 10.38 16.58 -0.68
CA THR A 363 9.87 17.94 -0.63
C THR A 363 8.34 18.01 -0.80
N ASN A 364 7.71 17.03 -1.47
CA ASN A 364 6.26 16.99 -1.67
C ASN A 364 5.52 16.18 -0.61
N VAL A 365 6.05 15.01 -0.24
CA VAL A 365 5.32 14.00 0.55
C VAL A 365 5.97 13.69 1.91
N GLY A 366 7.08 14.35 2.24
CA GLY A 366 7.91 13.99 3.39
C GLY A 366 8.77 12.75 3.12
N HIS A 367 9.50 12.31 4.13
CA HIS A 367 10.33 11.12 4.09
C HIS A 367 9.51 9.87 4.45
N LEU A 368 9.19 9.10 3.41
CA LEU A 368 8.43 7.85 3.51
C LEU A 368 9.17 6.65 4.13
N GLU A 369 10.27 6.90 4.83
CA GLU A 369 11.12 5.90 5.50
C GLU A 369 11.38 4.66 4.61
N SER A 370 10.88 3.46 4.96
CA SER A 370 11.03 2.20 4.21
C SER A 370 10.46 2.25 2.79
N ALA A 371 9.47 3.12 2.52
CA ALA A 371 8.84 3.33 1.23
C ALA A 371 9.44 4.50 0.42
N ALA A 372 10.44 5.21 0.95
CA ALA A 372 10.98 6.42 0.33
C ALA A 372 11.57 6.18 -1.07
N GLY A 373 12.25 5.04 -1.27
CA GLY A 373 12.79 4.68 -2.58
C GLY A 373 11.69 4.41 -3.61
N ALA A 374 10.53 3.89 -3.19
CA ALA A 374 9.42 3.58 -4.08
C ALA A 374 8.78 4.87 -4.63
N ALA A 375 8.57 5.87 -3.77
CA ALA A 375 8.05 7.17 -4.19
C ALA A 375 8.97 7.87 -5.21
N GLY A 376 10.29 7.78 -5.00
CA GLY A 376 11.29 8.29 -5.92
C GLY A 376 11.29 7.56 -7.26
N LEU A 377 11.28 6.22 -7.25
CA LEU A 377 11.21 5.41 -8.47
C LEU A 377 9.93 5.71 -9.27
N ILE A 378 8.76 5.73 -8.62
CA ILE A 378 7.49 6.01 -9.29
C ILE A 378 7.47 7.42 -9.89
N LYS A 379 8.02 8.43 -9.19
CA LYS A 379 8.20 9.78 -9.75
C LYS A 379 9.04 9.76 -11.03
N VAL A 380 10.15 9.01 -11.05
CA VAL A 380 11.01 8.87 -12.23
C VAL A 380 10.27 8.19 -13.39
N LEU A 381 9.54 7.10 -13.15
CA LEU A 381 8.75 6.40 -14.17
C LEU A 381 7.67 7.30 -14.78
N LEU A 382 6.99 8.09 -13.95
CA LEU A 382 6.04 9.09 -14.40
C LEU A 382 6.74 10.21 -15.19
N GLY A 383 7.94 10.63 -14.76
CA GLY A 383 8.77 11.59 -15.48
C GLY A 383 9.17 11.11 -16.88
N PHE A 384 9.47 9.83 -17.06
CA PHE A 384 9.67 9.23 -18.39
C PHE A 384 8.39 9.27 -19.23
N LYS A 385 7.26 8.85 -18.65
CA LYS A 385 5.95 8.80 -19.31
C LYS A 385 5.50 10.18 -19.82
N TYR A 386 5.70 11.22 -19.01
CA TYR A 386 5.27 12.58 -19.30
C TYR A 386 6.39 13.48 -19.83
N LYS A 387 7.60 12.93 -20.02
CA LYS A 387 8.79 13.65 -20.51
C LYS A 387 9.02 14.95 -19.74
N ARG A 388 8.99 14.87 -18.40
CA ARG A 388 9.07 16.04 -17.53
C ARG A 388 9.73 15.73 -16.18
N ILE A 389 10.54 16.66 -15.68
CA ILE A 389 11.11 16.62 -14.34
C ILE A 389 10.37 17.63 -13.45
N PRO A 390 9.67 17.18 -12.39
CA PRO A 390 9.04 18.09 -11.44
C PRO A 390 10.06 18.89 -10.63
N SER A 391 9.78 20.18 -10.38
CA SER A 391 10.59 21.04 -9.52
C SER A 391 10.57 20.60 -8.06
N LEU A 392 11.64 20.90 -7.34
CA LEU A 392 11.65 20.84 -5.88
C LEU A 392 10.69 21.85 -5.25
N LEU A 393 10.10 21.48 -4.12
CA LEU A 393 9.49 22.45 -3.21
C LEU A 393 10.52 22.96 -2.20
N HIS A 394 10.22 24.13 -1.61
CA HIS A 394 10.98 24.72 -0.50
C HIS A 394 12.44 25.08 -0.79
N PHE A 395 12.84 25.14 -2.06
CA PHE A 395 14.15 25.59 -2.50
C PHE A 395 14.11 27.09 -2.85
N GLU A 396 14.84 27.89 -2.08
CA GLU A 396 15.01 29.34 -2.25
C GLU A 396 16.48 29.70 -2.53
N ALA A 397 17.43 29.05 -1.83
CA ALA A 397 18.85 29.29 -1.99
C ALA A 397 19.66 28.02 -1.71
N LEU A 398 20.69 27.78 -2.52
CA LEU A 398 21.54 26.60 -2.34
C LEU A 398 22.27 26.61 -0.98
N ASN A 399 22.29 25.47 -0.30
CA ASN A 399 23.08 25.30 0.91
C ASN A 399 24.55 25.64 0.66
N PRO A 400 25.18 26.52 1.46
CA PRO A 400 26.53 27.04 1.20
C PRO A 400 27.63 25.98 1.27
N TYR A 401 27.37 24.83 1.88
CA TYR A 401 28.28 23.68 1.90
C TYR A 401 28.22 22.82 0.62
N ILE A 402 27.25 23.06 -0.24
CA ILE A 402 27.15 22.45 -1.56
C ILE A 402 27.90 23.32 -2.56
N LYS A 403 28.80 22.70 -3.35
CA LYS A 403 29.53 23.35 -4.45
C LYS A 403 29.28 22.58 -5.74
N LEU A 404 28.52 23.17 -6.66
CA LEU A 404 28.15 22.55 -7.94
C LEU A 404 29.07 22.95 -9.09
N ASP A 405 29.86 24.01 -8.93
CA ASP A 405 30.82 24.45 -9.94
C ASP A 405 31.77 23.32 -10.34
N GLY A 406 32.01 23.17 -11.65
CA GLY A 406 32.84 22.10 -12.21
C GLY A 406 32.27 20.69 -12.03
N SER A 407 30.96 20.56 -11.77
CA SER A 407 30.26 19.28 -11.66
C SER A 407 29.16 19.15 -12.71
N PRO A 408 28.71 17.92 -13.05
CA PRO A 408 27.67 17.72 -14.05
C PRO A 408 26.26 18.05 -13.52
N PHE A 409 26.16 18.47 -12.26
CA PHE A 409 24.91 18.54 -11.53
C PHE A 409 24.36 19.97 -11.41
N TYR A 410 23.04 20.10 -11.50
CA TYR A 410 22.29 21.32 -11.18
C TYR A 410 21.06 20.97 -10.35
N ILE A 411 20.48 21.94 -9.63
CA ILE A 411 19.25 21.73 -8.85
C ILE A 411 18.03 21.97 -9.74
N VAL A 412 17.03 21.09 -9.67
CA VAL A 412 15.76 21.26 -10.40
C VAL A 412 14.79 22.12 -9.57
N ASP A 413 14.92 23.44 -9.65
CA ASP A 413 14.10 24.43 -8.95
C ASP A 413 12.82 24.85 -9.70
N GLU A 414 12.79 24.64 -11.01
CA GLU A 414 11.64 24.83 -11.89
C GLU A 414 11.26 23.54 -12.64
N HIS A 415 10.02 23.46 -13.12
CA HIS A 415 9.59 22.32 -13.93
C HIS A 415 10.30 22.34 -15.27
N GLN A 416 10.87 21.20 -15.67
CA GLN A 416 11.64 21.11 -16.91
C GLN A 416 11.10 20.00 -17.81
N GLU A 417 11.08 20.25 -19.12
CA GLU A 417 10.93 19.18 -20.10
C GLU A 417 12.13 18.23 -19.99
N TRP A 418 11.85 16.93 -20.05
CA TRP A 418 12.87 15.90 -19.95
C TRP A 418 13.22 15.39 -21.35
N ASN A 419 14.22 16.04 -21.93
CA ASN A 419 14.67 15.76 -23.30
C ASN A 419 15.81 14.75 -23.32
N ASN A 420 15.87 13.97 -24.41
CA ASN A 420 16.94 13.00 -24.64
C ASN A 420 18.29 13.72 -24.74
N ILE A 421 19.34 13.09 -24.19
CA ILE A 421 20.71 13.61 -24.31
C ILE A 421 21.29 13.15 -25.65
N SER A 422 21.88 14.07 -26.41
CA SER A 422 22.67 13.76 -27.60
C SER A 422 24.17 13.89 -27.30
N LEU A 423 24.91 12.79 -27.41
CA LEU A 423 26.39 12.78 -27.33
C LEU A 423 26.96 12.35 -28.67
N GLU A 424 27.90 13.13 -29.22
CA GLU A 424 28.57 12.82 -30.50
C GLU A 424 27.60 12.55 -31.67
N GLY A 425 26.41 13.15 -31.64
CA GLY A 425 25.35 12.98 -32.66
C GLY A 425 24.46 11.75 -32.47
N VAL A 426 24.62 11.02 -31.36
CA VAL A 426 23.78 9.88 -30.97
C VAL A 426 22.83 10.30 -29.85
N GLU A 427 21.53 10.15 -30.07
CA GLU A 427 20.53 10.33 -29.02
C GLU A 427 20.47 9.12 -28.09
N TYR A 428 20.48 9.37 -26.80
CA TYR A 428 20.36 8.37 -25.75
C TYR A 428 18.99 8.44 -25.09
N PRO A 429 18.44 7.29 -24.66
CA PRO A 429 17.20 7.25 -23.90
C PRO A 429 17.35 8.01 -22.58
N LEU A 430 16.23 8.52 -22.06
CA LEU A 430 16.20 9.13 -20.73
C LEU A 430 16.65 8.13 -19.68
N ARG A 431 17.62 8.53 -18.87
CA ARG A 431 18.14 7.73 -17.76
C ARG A 431 18.16 8.55 -16.47
N ALA A 432 17.91 7.86 -15.36
CA ALA A 432 17.98 8.44 -14.04
C ALA A 432 18.61 7.50 -13.01
N GLY A 433 19.27 8.08 -12.03
CA GLY A 433 19.69 7.39 -10.81
C GLY A 433 18.71 7.65 -9.67
N ILE A 434 18.49 6.65 -8.82
CA ILE A 434 17.70 6.77 -7.58
C ILE A 434 18.57 6.35 -6.40
N SER A 435 18.75 7.24 -5.43
CA SER A 435 19.52 6.99 -4.20
C SER A 435 18.61 6.77 -3.00
N SER A 436 18.94 5.78 -2.15
CA SER A 436 18.37 5.72 -0.80
C SER A 436 19.38 5.22 0.22
N PHE A 437 19.49 5.94 1.34
CA PHE A 437 20.51 5.69 2.37
C PHE A 437 19.84 5.44 3.71
N GLY A 438 19.98 4.22 4.22
CA GLY A 438 19.49 3.82 5.52
C GLY A 438 20.36 4.42 6.63
N MET A 439 19.72 4.94 7.67
CA MET A 439 20.42 5.57 8.80
C MET A 439 21.45 4.66 9.49
N GLY A 440 21.31 3.33 9.39
CA GLY A 440 22.29 2.37 9.92
C GLY A 440 23.58 2.25 9.08
N GLY A 441 23.61 2.84 7.87
CA GLY A 441 24.77 2.83 6.97
C GLY A 441 24.56 2.05 5.66
N VAL A 442 23.42 1.38 5.46
CA VAL A 442 23.12 0.67 4.20
C VAL A 442 22.76 1.66 3.11
N ASN A 443 23.57 1.73 2.05
CA ASN A 443 23.36 2.58 0.89
C ASN A 443 22.88 1.73 -0.28
N ALA A 444 21.90 2.23 -1.03
CA ALA A 444 21.43 1.63 -2.27
C ALA A 444 21.36 2.69 -3.38
N HIS A 445 21.73 2.31 -4.61
CA HIS A 445 21.56 3.14 -5.80
C HIS A 445 21.09 2.28 -6.97
N VAL A 446 20.17 2.79 -7.77
CA VAL A 446 19.60 2.10 -8.94
C VAL A 446 19.61 3.03 -10.14
N ILE A 447 20.04 2.51 -11.29
CA ILE A 447 19.96 3.19 -12.58
C ILE A 447 18.78 2.64 -13.36
N VAL A 448 17.91 3.55 -13.80
CA VAL A 448 16.74 3.22 -14.62
C VAL A 448 16.77 4.00 -15.93
N GLU A 449 16.19 3.40 -16.96
CA GLU A 449 16.06 3.91 -18.31
C GLU A 449 14.57 3.92 -18.70
N GLU A 450 14.18 4.86 -19.56
CA GLU A 450 12.84 4.86 -20.12
C GLU A 450 12.54 3.59 -20.93
N PRO A 451 11.26 3.24 -21.16
CA PRO A 451 10.89 2.09 -21.96
C PRO A 451 11.49 2.14 -23.38
N PRO A 452 11.92 0.99 -23.94
CA PRO A 452 12.36 0.95 -25.32
C PRO A 452 11.24 1.40 -26.27
N LEU A 453 11.61 2.19 -27.27
CA LEU A 453 10.71 2.59 -28.35
C LEU A 453 10.41 1.37 -29.23
N PHE A 454 9.38 0.59 -28.87
CA PHE A 454 8.81 -0.34 -29.83
C PHE A 454 8.08 0.46 -30.90
N ASP A 455 8.29 0.09 -32.17
CA ASP A 455 7.64 0.70 -33.32
C ASP A 455 6.14 0.33 -33.33
N ARG A 456 5.39 0.82 -32.34
CA ARG A 456 3.94 0.63 -32.18
C ARG A 456 3.17 1.37 -33.28
N LYS A 457 3.79 2.41 -33.88
CA LYS A 457 3.22 3.21 -34.98
C LYS A 457 3.12 2.44 -36.31
N ASN A 458 3.93 1.40 -36.53
CA ASN A 458 3.82 0.55 -37.71
C ASN A 458 2.78 -0.58 -37.59
N LYS A 459 2.07 -0.69 -36.44
CA LYS A 459 0.92 -1.60 -36.27
C LYS A 459 -0.40 -0.90 -35.95
N SER A 460 -0.40 0.42 -35.70
CA SER A 460 -1.63 1.18 -35.88
C SER A 460 -2.00 1.08 -37.35
N LEU A 461 -3.16 0.48 -37.64
CA LEU A 461 -3.83 0.63 -38.92
C LEU A 461 -3.70 2.09 -39.36
N PRO A 462 -3.38 2.38 -40.64
CA PRO A 462 -3.15 3.73 -41.10
C PRO A 462 -4.26 4.66 -40.60
N LYS A 463 -3.89 5.68 -39.81
CA LYS A 463 -4.77 6.79 -39.42
C LYS A 463 -5.36 7.36 -40.72
N GLY A 464 -6.58 6.96 -41.06
CA GLY A 464 -7.22 7.30 -42.35
C GLY A 464 -7.85 6.13 -43.13
N LYS A 465 -7.72 4.87 -42.69
CA LYS A 465 -8.65 3.81 -43.10
C LYS A 465 -9.39 3.28 -41.87
N GLN A 466 -10.48 3.96 -41.53
CA GLN A 466 -11.59 3.33 -40.83
C GLN A 466 -11.88 2.02 -41.56
N SER A 467 -11.51 0.90 -40.96
CA SER A 467 -12.06 -0.39 -41.39
C SER A 467 -13.55 -0.27 -41.16
N LYS A 468 -14.33 -0.18 -42.25
CA LYS A 468 -15.77 -0.43 -42.25
C LYS A 468 -16.00 -1.92 -41.96
N THR A 469 -15.62 -2.37 -40.79
CA THR A 469 -15.98 -3.68 -40.26
C THR A 469 -16.89 -3.41 -39.09
N ASP A 470 -18.10 -3.96 -39.12
CA ASP A 470 -19.07 -3.99 -38.00
C ASP A 470 -18.54 -4.84 -36.81
N GLU A 471 -17.23 -4.88 -36.59
CA GLU A 471 -16.56 -5.64 -35.54
C GLU A 471 -16.86 -4.98 -34.20
N LYS A 472 -17.67 -5.66 -33.39
CA LYS A 472 -17.93 -5.28 -32.00
C LYS A 472 -16.89 -5.92 -31.07
N TYR A 473 -16.59 -5.26 -29.96
CA TYR A 473 -15.70 -5.76 -28.91
C TYR A 473 -16.45 -5.88 -27.58
N ILE A 474 -16.18 -6.95 -26.84
CA ILE A 474 -16.69 -7.15 -25.47
C ILE A 474 -15.70 -6.54 -24.48
N VAL A 475 -16.15 -5.54 -23.74
CA VAL A 475 -15.41 -4.91 -22.64
C VAL A 475 -16.00 -5.41 -21.31
N PRO A 476 -15.37 -6.41 -20.66
CA PRO A 476 -15.85 -6.96 -19.41
C PRO A 476 -15.39 -6.13 -18.21
N LEU A 477 -16.26 -5.99 -17.20
CA LEU A 477 -15.91 -5.57 -15.85
C LEU A 477 -16.63 -6.44 -14.83
N SER A 478 -15.97 -6.74 -13.73
CA SER A 478 -16.56 -7.53 -12.66
C SER A 478 -16.11 -7.08 -11.27
N ALA A 479 -16.98 -7.25 -10.28
CA ALA A 479 -16.69 -6.97 -8.88
C ALA A 479 -17.39 -7.91 -7.90
N LYS A 480 -16.95 -7.90 -6.63
CA LYS A 480 -17.56 -8.69 -5.54
C LYS A 480 -18.97 -8.23 -5.20
N THR A 481 -19.27 -6.94 -5.38
CA THR A 481 -20.54 -6.30 -5.01
C THR A 481 -21.01 -5.37 -6.14
N SER A 482 -22.30 -5.01 -6.12
CA SER A 482 -22.87 -4.10 -7.11
C SER A 482 -22.34 -2.68 -6.94
N GLU A 483 -22.07 -2.28 -5.69
CA GLU A 483 -21.49 -0.98 -5.34
C GLU A 483 -20.09 -0.83 -5.91
N GLN A 484 -19.22 -1.82 -5.70
CA GLN A 484 -17.86 -1.82 -6.23
C GLN A 484 -17.87 -1.92 -7.77
N LEU A 485 -18.83 -2.64 -8.37
CA LEU A 485 -18.98 -2.65 -9.82
C LEU A 485 -19.28 -1.26 -10.38
N ASN A 486 -20.18 -0.52 -9.74
CA ASN A 486 -20.48 0.87 -10.12
C ASN A 486 -19.27 1.78 -9.96
N GLU A 487 -18.54 1.69 -8.84
CA GLU A 487 -17.29 2.44 -8.62
C GLU A 487 -16.23 2.11 -9.69
N TYR A 488 -16.19 0.85 -10.14
CA TYR A 488 -15.24 0.42 -11.17
C TYR A 488 -15.60 1.01 -12.52
N VAL A 489 -16.88 0.99 -12.90
CA VAL A 489 -17.35 1.62 -14.14
C VAL A 489 -17.09 3.13 -14.14
N VAL A 490 -17.31 3.81 -13.01
CA VAL A 490 -16.96 5.23 -12.85
C VAL A 490 -15.46 5.45 -13.03
N SER A 491 -14.63 4.67 -12.36
CA SER A 491 -13.16 4.78 -12.44
C SER A 491 -12.65 4.57 -13.86
N LEU A 492 -13.19 3.56 -14.57
CA LEU A 492 -12.85 3.30 -15.97
C LEU A 492 -13.31 4.45 -16.88
N TYR A 493 -14.54 4.94 -16.70
CA TYR A 493 -15.05 6.09 -17.46
C TYR A 493 -14.18 7.33 -17.27
N GLU A 494 -13.86 7.71 -16.03
CA GLU A 494 -13.03 8.87 -15.73
C GLU A 494 -11.63 8.73 -16.34
N TYR A 495 -11.02 7.55 -16.22
CA TYR A 495 -9.70 7.28 -16.78
C TYR A 495 -9.69 7.42 -18.30
N LEU A 496 -10.64 6.77 -18.98
CA LEU A 496 -10.74 6.82 -20.44
C LEU A 496 -11.07 8.25 -20.90
N ASN A 497 -12.01 8.92 -20.26
CA ASN A 497 -12.40 10.29 -20.63
C ASN A 497 -11.23 11.30 -20.53
N ARG A 498 -10.26 11.10 -19.63
CA ARG A 498 -9.05 11.95 -19.53
C ARG A 498 -8.00 11.66 -20.62
N LYS A 499 -8.06 10.50 -21.29
CA LYS A 499 -7.00 9.99 -22.18
C LYS A 499 -7.22 10.27 -23.67
N GLU A 500 -8.16 11.15 -24.03
CA GLU A 500 -8.55 11.58 -25.40
C GLU A 500 -7.81 10.85 -26.53
N GLU A 501 -8.44 9.80 -27.09
CA GLU A 501 -8.03 9.03 -28.28
C GLU A 501 -6.59 8.44 -28.32
N SER A 502 -5.92 8.30 -27.17
CA SER A 502 -4.57 7.70 -27.12
C SER A 502 -4.53 6.17 -27.04
N CYS A 503 -5.65 5.50 -26.73
CA CYS A 503 -5.73 4.03 -26.54
C CYS A 503 -6.72 3.38 -27.52
N SER A 504 -6.33 2.24 -28.12
CA SER A 504 -7.22 1.43 -28.94
C SER A 504 -8.24 0.68 -28.07
N ILE A 505 -9.49 0.57 -28.51
CA ILE A 505 -10.50 -0.29 -27.84
C ILE A 505 -10.02 -1.74 -27.73
N SER A 506 -9.23 -2.23 -28.70
CA SER A 506 -8.64 -3.57 -28.65
C SER A 506 -7.72 -3.78 -27.45
N ASP A 507 -6.92 -2.76 -27.09
CA ASP A 507 -5.98 -2.83 -25.97
C ASP A 507 -6.72 -2.78 -24.63
N VAL A 508 -7.78 -1.97 -24.55
CA VAL A 508 -8.70 -1.91 -23.39
C VAL A 508 -9.34 -3.29 -23.18
N CYS A 509 -9.92 -3.88 -24.23
CA CYS A 509 -10.54 -5.19 -24.16
C CYS A 509 -9.54 -6.27 -23.76
N PHE A 510 -8.40 -6.33 -24.45
CA PHE A 510 -7.37 -7.34 -24.17
C PHE A 510 -6.91 -7.30 -22.71
N THR A 511 -6.69 -6.10 -22.17
CA THR A 511 -6.27 -5.92 -20.78
C THR A 511 -7.36 -6.34 -19.80
N LEU A 512 -8.62 -5.92 -19.99
CA LEU A 512 -9.71 -6.28 -19.07
C LEU A 512 -10.08 -7.77 -19.14
N GLN A 513 -9.94 -8.39 -20.31
CA GLN A 513 -10.24 -9.80 -20.53
C GLN A 513 -9.19 -10.74 -19.93
N ASN A 514 -7.90 -10.38 -20.03
CA ASN A 514 -6.78 -11.25 -19.63
C ASN A 514 -6.11 -10.81 -18.33
N GLY A 515 -6.35 -9.57 -17.90
CA GLY A 515 -5.68 -8.92 -16.79
C GLY A 515 -6.52 -8.74 -15.55
N ARG A 516 -7.74 -9.30 -15.49
CA ARG A 516 -8.67 -9.17 -14.36
C ARG A 516 -9.30 -10.52 -14.02
N GLU A 517 -9.54 -10.76 -12.73
CA GLU A 517 -10.33 -11.89 -12.27
C GLU A 517 -11.81 -11.67 -12.63
N ALA A 518 -12.50 -12.70 -13.09
CA ALA A 518 -13.93 -12.65 -13.42
C ALA A 518 -14.80 -12.90 -12.17
N LEU A 519 -15.07 -11.83 -11.41
CA LEU A 519 -15.80 -11.83 -10.15
C LEU A 519 -17.33 -11.99 -10.31
N GLU A 520 -18.07 -11.98 -9.19
CA GLU A 520 -19.47 -12.38 -9.10
C GLU A 520 -20.43 -11.43 -9.83
N LYS A 521 -20.35 -10.13 -9.56
CA LYS A 521 -21.18 -9.11 -10.22
C LYS A 521 -20.49 -8.70 -11.51
N ARG A 522 -21.13 -8.90 -12.65
CA ARG A 522 -20.51 -8.72 -13.97
C ARG A 522 -21.31 -7.76 -14.85
N VAL A 523 -20.59 -6.96 -15.62
CA VAL A 523 -21.14 -6.17 -16.72
C VAL A 523 -20.25 -6.29 -17.96
N ALA A 524 -20.86 -6.54 -19.11
CA ALA A 524 -20.19 -6.55 -20.40
C ALA A 524 -20.75 -5.42 -21.27
N PHE A 525 -19.87 -4.56 -21.77
CA PHE A 525 -20.21 -3.52 -22.74
C PHE A 525 -19.81 -3.96 -24.13
N LEU A 526 -20.70 -3.77 -25.10
CA LEU A 526 -20.44 -4.14 -26.49
C LEU A 526 -20.30 -2.89 -27.35
N ALA A 527 -19.06 -2.57 -27.72
CA ALA A 527 -18.73 -1.37 -28.48
C ALA A 527 -17.83 -1.69 -29.69
N GLY A 528 -18.07 -1.06 -30.83
CA GLY A 528 -17.20 -1.14 -32.01
C GLY A 528 -16.07 -0.10 -31.98
N GLU A 529 -16.24 0.98 -31.23
CA GLU A 529 -15.25 2.05 -31.13
C GLU A 529 -15.19 2.70 -29.75
N TYR A 530 -14.11 3.45 -29.52
CA TYR A 530 -13.80 4.10 -28.26
C TYR A 530 -14.90 5.07 -27.77
N GLN A 531 -15.42 5.92 -28.67
CA GLN A 531 -16.47 6.89 -28.32
C GLN A 531 -17.78 6.21 -27.95
N GLN A 532 -18.12 5.10 -28.62
CA GLN A 532 -19.28 4.29 -28.27
C GLN A 532 -19.11 3.69 -26.87
N LEU A 533 -17.93 3.16 -26.52
CA LEU A 533 -17.65 2.65 -25.18
C LEU A 533 -17.85 3.73 -24.10
N LEU A 534 -17.30 4.94 -24.28
CA LEU A 534 -17.52 6.04 -23.35
C LEU A 534 -19.00 6.37 -23.16
N GLY A 535 -19.78 6.37 -24.25
CA GLY A 535 -21.23 6.56 -24.20
C GLY A 535 -21.96 5.46 -23.43
N LEU A 536 -21.54 4.19 -23.59
CA LEU A 536 -22.12 3.06 -22.86
C LEU A 536 -21.78 3.11 -21.36
N LEU A 537 -20.53 3.40 -20.99
CA LEU A 537 -20.12 3.58 -19.60
C LEU A 537 -20.92 4.70 -18.92
N ARG A 538 -21.06 5.84 -19.61
CA ARG A 538 -21.86 6.97 -19.12
C ARG A 538 -23.34 6.60 -18.95
N ASN A 539 -23.93 5.90 -19.91
CA ASN A 539 -25.32 5.45 -19.81
C ASN A 539 -25.54 4.52 -18.61
N PHE A 540 -24.57 3.63 -18.34
CA PHE A 540 -24.62 2.75 -17.17
C PHE A 540 -24.55 3.56 -15.86
N ILE A 541 -23.64 4.52 -15.75
CA ILE A 541 -23.52 5.41 -14.58
C ILE A 541 -24.84 6.19 -14.35
N GLU A 542 -25.47 6.64 -15.43
CA GLU A 542 -26.75 7.36 -15.39
C GLU A 542 -27.98 6.44 -15.23
N ASN A 543 -27.78 5.13 -15.03
CA ASN A 543 -28.83 4.10 -14.92
C ASN A 543 -29.81 4.06 -16.13
N LYS A 544 -29.32 4.37 -17.33
CA LYS A 544 -30.09 4.31 -18.58
C LYS A 544 -30.00 2.91 -19.20
N ARG A 545 -31.14 2.35 -19.58
CA ARG A 545 -31.19 1.06 -20.30
C ARG A 545 -30.52 1.17 -21.67
N ASN A 546 -29.73 0.17 -22.02
CA ASN A 546 -29.09 0.07 -23.33
C ASN A 546 -28.94 -1.41 -23.72
N ASN A 547 -29.32 -1.77 -24.94
CA ASN A 547 -29.30 -3.15 -25.42
C ASN A 547 -27.87 -3.69 -25.68
N GLN A 548 -26.85 -2.85 -25.57
CA GLN A 548 -25.43 -3.20 -25.71
C GLN A 548 -24.72 -3.36 -24.36
N VAL A 549 -25.47 -3.40 -23.27
CA VAL A 549 -24.96 -3.53 -21.90
C VAL A 549 -25.63 -4.74 -21.25
N PHE A 550 -24.82 -5.75 -20.93
CA PHE A 550 -25.29 -7.00 -20.36
C PHE A 550 -24.83 -7.08 -18.90
N ILE A 551 -25.76 -7.24 -17.97
CA ILE A 551 -25.48 -7.27 -16.52
C ILE A 551 -25.93 -8.64 -15.99
N GLY A 552 -25.13 -9.26 -15.13
CA GLY A 552 -25.50 -10.51 -14.48
C GLY A 552 -24.78 -10.75 -13.16
N ASP A 553 -25.21 -11.80 -12.46
CA ASP A 553 -24.67 -12.24 -11.18
C ASP A 553 -24.32 -13.73 -11.23
N ALA A 554 -23.02 -14.03 -11.32
CA ALA A 554 -22.51 -15.38 -11.34
C ALA A 554 -22.75 -16.16 -10.02
N GLY A 555 -23.06 -15.47 -8.93
CA GLY A 555 -23.35 -16.06 -7.62
C GLY A 555 -24.76 -16.66 -7.52
N GLU A 556 -25.76 -16.03 -8.13
CA GLU A 556 -27.17 -16.45 -8.11
C GLU A 556 -27.49 -17.44 -9.25
N ASP A 557 -26.85 -17.29 -10.43
CA ASP A 557 -27.17 -18.02 -11.67
C ASP A 557 -26.35 -19.30 -11.92
N LYS A 558 -25.78 -19.93 -10.88
CA LYS A 558 -25.03 -21.21 -10.99
C LYS A 558 -25.81 -22.36 -11.65
N LYS A 559 -27.13 -22.22 -11.84
CA LYS A 559 -28.02 -23.24 -12.43
C LYS A 559 -28.19 -23.14 -13.95
N SER A 560 -27.55 -22.19 -14.63
CA SER A 560 -27.64 -22.01 -16.08
C SER A 560 -26.30 -22.29 -16.78
N GLN A 561 -25.70 -23.46 -16.57
CA GLN A 561 -24.71 -23.99 -17.52
C GLN A 561 -25.46 -24.50 -18.76
N SER A 562 -25.96 -23.56 -19.57
CA SER A 562 -26.35 -23.87 -20.95
C SER A 562 -25.08 -24.21 -21.73
N SER A 563 -25.20 -25.13 -22.69
CA SER A 563 -24.12 -25.52 -23.60
C SER A 563 -23.46 -24.28 -24.20
N LEU A 564 -22.12 -24.22 -24.17
CA LEU A 564 -21.32 -23.18 -24.82
C LEU A 564 -21.89 -22.90 -26.22
N PRO A 565 -22.36 -21.68 -26.53
CA PRO A 565 -22.74 -21.34 -27.90
C PRO A 565 -21.53 -21.59 -28.81
N VAL A 566 -21.77 -22.12 -30.01
CA VAL A 566 -20.70 -22.29 -31.00
C VAL A 566 -20.15 -20.89 -31.30
N PHE A 567 -18.92 -20.65 -30.88
CA PHE A 567 -18.27 -19.35 -30.98
C PHE A 567 -17.92 -19.05 -32.44
N ASP A 568 -18.76 -18.27 -33.12
CA ASP A 568 -18.38 -17.53 -34.31
C ASP A 568 -18.61 -16.03 -34.09
N SER A 569 -17.95 -15.20 -34.90
CA SER A 569 -18.00 -13.74 -34.79
C SER A 569 -19.40 -13.11 -34.98
N HIS A 570 -20.42 -13.90 -35.34
CA HIS A 570 -21.79 -13.43 -35.55
C HIS A 570 -22.65 -13.48 -34.28
N ASN A 571 -22.22 -14.17 -33.21
CA ASN A 571 -22.98 -14.31 -31.95
C ASN A 571 -22.36 -13.58 -30.75
N ILE A 572 -21.63 -12.48 -30.99
CA ILE A 572 -20.89 -11.77 -29.93
C ILE A 572 -21.78 -11.21 -28.81
N ASP A 573 -23.02 -10.84 -29.13
CA ASP A 573 -24.04 -10.42 -28.15
C ASP A 573 -24.36 -11.57 -27.17
N GLU A 574 -24.50 -12.81 -27.67
CA GLU A 574 -24.75 -14.01 -26.84
C GLU A 574 -23.55 -14.34 -25.95
N VAL A 575 -22.31 -14.15 -26.44
CA VAL A 575 -21.09 -14.34 -25.65
C VAL A 575 -21.01 -13.34 -24.50
N ALA A 576 -21.33 -12.06 -24.76
CA ALA A 576 -21.36 -11.02 -23.74
C ALA A 576 -22.39 -11.34 -22.64
N GLU A 577 -23.59 -11.76 -23.04
CA GLU A 577 -24.65 -12.17 -22.11
C GLU A 577 -24.27 -13.42 -21.31
N TYR A 578 -23.70 -14.44 -21.97
CA TYR A 578 -23.24 -15.66 -21.33
C TYR A 578 -22.15 -15.38 -20.28
N TRP A 579 -21.15 -14.57 -20.61
CA TRP A 579 -20.11 -14.18 -19.65
C TRP A 579 -20.69 -13.38 -18.47
N ALA A 580 -21.58 -12.43 -18.74
CA ALA A 580 -22.23 -11.62 -17.70
C ALA A 580 -23.04 -12.48 -16.72
N LYS A 581 -23.68 -13.56 -17.20
CA LYS A 581 -24.40 -14.54 -16.36
C LYS A 581 -23.51 -15.57 -15.65
N GLY A 582 -22.19 -15.42 -15.70
CA GLY A 582 -21.24 -16.28 -15.00
C GLY A 582 -20.58 -17.36 -15.86
N GLY A 583 -20.86 -17.38 -17.17
CA GLY A 583 -20.18 -18.27 -18.11
C GLY A 583 -18.67 -18.04 -18.17
N ALA A 584 -17.92 -19.12 -18.37
CA ALA A 584 -16.47 -19.06 -18.60
C ALA A 584 -16.19 -18.90 -20.11
N VAL A 585 -15.42 -17.88 -20.48
CA VAL A 585 -15.04 -17.57 -21.87
C VAL A 585 -13.51 -17.56 -21.96
N ASP A 586 -12.95 -18.34 -22.89
CA ASP A 586 -11.54 -18.22 -23.24
C ASP A 586 -11.39 -17.15 -24.32
N TRP A 587 -10.93 -15.96 -23.91
CA TRP A 587 -10.77 -14.83 -24.83
C TRP A 587 -9.73 -15.07 -25.93
N LYS A 588 -8.87 -16.10 -25.78
CA LYS A 588 -7.88 -16.47 -26.80
C LYS A 588 -8.51 -17.02 -28.07
N ASP A 589 -9.73 -17.54 -28.01
CA ASP A 589 -10.43 -18.09 -29.16
C ASP A 589 -10.88 -17.00 -30.16
N PHE A 590 -10.82 -15.72 -29.75
CA PHE A 590 -11.25 -14.59 -30.55
C PHE A 590 -10.06 -13.84 -31.17
N VAL A 591 -9.91 -13.95 -32.48
CA VAL A 591 -8.79 -13.37 -33.25
C VAL A 591 -8.68 -11.85 -33.07
N GLN A 592 -9.81 -11.13 -32.89
CA GLN A 592 -9.77 -9.68 -32.69
C GLN A 592 -9.13 -9.24 -31.37
N TYR A 593 -9.09 -10.11 -30.35
CA TYR A 593 -8.47 -9.81 -29.06
C TYR A 593 -6.99 -10.18 -29.03
N GLN A 594 -6.54 -11.16 -29.83
CA GLN A 594 -5.12 -11.56 -29.91
C GLN A 594 -4.16 -10.45 -30.39
N LYS A 595 -4.71 -9.38 -30.97
CA LYS A 595 -3.95 -8.23 -31.48
C LYS A 595 -3.75 -7.11 -30.44
N GLY A 596 -4.48 -7.13 -29.34
CA GLY A 596 -4.37 -6.13 -28.29
C GLY A 596 -3.05 -6.23 -27.53
N ASN A 597 -2.60 -5.10 -26.99
CA ASN A 597 -1.47 -5.01 -26.07
C ASN A 597 -1.98 -4.75 -24.66
N ARG A 598 -1.20 -5.15 -23.65
CA ARG A 598 -1.46 -4.72 -22.28
C ARG A 598 -1.27 -3.21 -22.18
N ILE A 599 -2.18 -2.54 -21.51
CA ILE A 599 -2.10 -1.12 -21.18
C ILE A 599 -2.47 -0.91 -19.72
N GLN A 600 -2.04 0.21 -19.15
CA GLN A 600 -2.48 0.59 -17.80
C GLN A 600 -3.98 0.93 -17.85
N LEU A 601 -4.74 0.38 -16.91
CA LEU A 601 -6.15 0.67 -16.69
C LEU A 601 -6.40 0.75 -15.18
N PRO A 602 -7.45 1.44 -14.73
CA PRO A 602 -7.79 1.48 -13.31
C PRO A 602 -7.86 0.07 -12.72
N ALA A 603 -7.31 -0.06 -11.52
CA ALA A 603 -7.36 -1.28 -10.75
C ALA A 603 -8.65 -1.36 -9.92
N TYR A 604 -8.88 -2.51 -9.30
CA TYR A 604 -10.09 -2.81 -8.54
C TYR A 604 -10.38 -1.78 -7.42
N PRO A 605 -11.59 -1.19 -7.35
CA PRO A 605 -11.96 -0.30 -6.26
C PRO A 605 -12.34 -1.11 -5.01
N PHE A 606 -11.41 -1.32 -4.09
CA PHE A 606 -11.66 -2.07 -2.86
C PHE A 606 -12.71 -1.40 -1.95
N GLN A 607 -13.57 -2.20 -1.31
CA GLN A 607 -14.51 -1.68 -0.32
C GLN A 607 -13.76 -1.22 0.93
N LYS A 608 -13.87 0.07 1.27
CA LYS A 608 -13.24 0.63 2.46
C LYS A 608 -14.01 0.25 3.73
N ARG A 609 -13.58 -0.81 4.43
CA ARG A 609 -14.06 -1.15 5.78
C ARG A 609 -13.05 -0.72 6.82
N HIS A 610 -13.52 -0.03 7.85
CA HIS A 610 -12.68 0.37 8.97
C HIS A 610 -12.26 -0.86 9.79
N CYS A 611 -10.99 -1.24 9.68
CA CYS A 611 -10.39 -2.35 10.38
C CYS A 611 -9.39 -1.81 11.40
N TRP A 612 -9.76 -1.85 12.68
CA TRP A 612 -8.90 -1.42 13.78
C TRP A 612 -9.12 -2.27 15.02
N PHE A 613 -8.07 -2.53 15.80
CA PHE A 613 -8.18 -3.38 16.97
C PHE A 613 -9.22 -2.80 17.94
N PRO A 614 -10.01 -3.65 18.62
CA PRO A 614 -10.93 -3.16 19.62
C PRO A 614 -10.11 -2.55 20.75
N ARG A 615 -10.26 -1.25 20.97
CA ARG A 615 -9.83 -0.64 22.24
C ARG A 615 -10.72 -1.25 23.32
N PRO A 616 -10.18 -1.81 24.41
CA PRO A 616 -10.99 -2.05 25.59
C PRO A 616 -11.69 -0.74 25.90
N GLU A 617 -13.02 -0.74 26.04
CA GLU A 617 -13.79 0.48 26.27
C GLU A 617 -13.03 1.39 27.23
N GLU A 618 -12.84 2.67 26.85
CA GLU A 618 -12.33 3.70 27.73
C GLU A 618 -13.01 3.51 29.08
N ASN A 619 -12.27 3.05 30.07
CA ASN A 619 -12.75 2.99 31.44
C ASN A 619 -13.08 4.43 31.79
N LYS A 620 -14.35 4.81 31.69
CA LYS A 620 -14.92 5.89 32.48
C LYS A 620 -14.54 5.57 33.92
N GLU A 621 -13.55 6.31 34.36
CA GLU A 621 -12.93 6.40 35.68
C GLU A 621 -13.45 5.40 36.72
N LEU A 622 -12.54 4.53 37.17
CA LEU A 622 -12.52 4.08 38.55
C LEU A 622 -12.34 5.33 39.45
N LEU A 623 -13.44 6.03 39.73
CA LEU A 623 -13.53 6.99 40.83
C LEU A 623 -13.37 6.21 42.14
N LEU A 624 -12.13 6.12 42.61
CA LEU A 624 -11.81 5.79 43.99
C LEU A 624 -12.31 6.94 44.87
N ASN A 625 -13.56 6.86 45.33
CA ASN A 625 -14.04 7.76 46.37
C ASN A 625 -13.60 7.23 47.75
N GLU A 626 -12.77 8.04 48.40
CA GLU A 626 -12.49 8.00 49.83
C GLU A 626 -13.79 8.08 50.62
N LYS A 627 -14.35 6.93 51.00
CA LYS A 627 -15.27 6.69 52.14
C LYS A 627 -15.85 5.27 52.08
N GLY A 628 -15.00 4.26 52.28
CA GLY A 628 -15.40 2.93 52.78
C GLY A 628 -16.62 2.23 52.17
N ARG A 629 -17.00 2.52 50.92
CA ARG A 629 -18.06 1.83 50.17
C ARG A 629 -17.44 1.19 48.94
N ASN A 630 -17.58 -0.12 48.85
CA ASN A 630 -17.01 -0.97 47.81
C ASN A 630 -17.45 -0.54 46.41
N SER A 631 -16.54 -0.69 45.44
CA SER A 631 -16.57 -0.09 44.11
C SER A 631 -17.89 -0.33 43.36
N LEU A 632 -18.37 0.75 42.73
CA LEU A 632 -19.56 0.78 41.89
C LEU A 632 -19.17 0.43 40.45
N ILE A 633 -19.85 -0.53 39.84
CA ILE A 633 -19.77 -0.76 38.39
C ILE A 633 -21.07 -0.22 37.76
N PRO A 634 -21.04 0.92 37.05
CA PRO A 634 -22.24 1.51 36.48
C PRO A 634 -22.77 0.68 35.30
N GLN A 635 -24.09 0.62 35.15
CA GLN A 635 -24.82 -0.05 34.08
C GLN A 635 -25.93 0.88 33.60
N THR A 636 -26.00 1.12 32.30
CA THR A 636 -27.07 1.91 31.70
C THR A 636 -27.93 1.03 30.81
N PHE A 637 -29.24 1.16 30.94
CA PHE A 637 -30.22 0.43 30.15
C PHE A 637 -31.12 1.42 29.43
N SER A 638 -31.20 1.30 28.11
CA SER A 638 -32.10 2.08 27.28
C SER A 638 -33.24 1.23 26.75
N LYS A 639 -34.39 1.85 26.49
CA LYS A 639 -35.51 1.18 25.83
C LYS A 639 -35.17 0.73 24.39
N SER A 640 -34.14 1.34 23.80
CA SER A 640 -33.64 0.99 22.46
C SER A 640 -32.73 -0.25 22.45
N ASP A 641 -32.24 -0.72 23.60
CA ASP A 641 -31.43 -1.93 23.69
C ASP A 641 -32.23 -3.13 23.18
N TYR A 642 -31.65 -3.91 22.25
CA TYR A 642 -32.38 -4.99 21.57
C TYR A 642 -33.04 -5.98 22.55
N PHE A 643 -32.35 -6.31 23.66
CA PHE A 643 -32.83 -7.23 24.68
C PHE A 643 -33.90 -6.64 25.62
N ILE A 644 -34.15 -5.33 25.58
CA ILE A 644 -35.21 -4.62 26.32
C ILE A 644 -36.39 -4.30 25.40
N ARG A 645 -36.09 -3.84 24.17
CA ARG A 645 -37.07 -3.58 23.12
C ARG A 645 -37.93 -4.80 22.85
N ASP A 646 -37.29 -5.97 22.78
CA ASP A 646 -37.95 -7.23 22.41
C ASP A 646 -38.48 -8.00 23.63
N HIS A 647 -38.26 -7.52 24.86
CA HIS A 647 -38.68 -8.16 26.11
C HIS A 647 -39.74 -7.33 26.84
N ILE A 648 -41.00 -7.51 26.41
CA ILE A 648 -42.17 -6.79 26.92
C ILE A 648 -43.06 -7.75 27.73
N VAL A 649 -43.30 -7.45 29.00
CA VAL A 649 -44.16 -8.25 29.89
C VAL A 649 -45.33 -7.39 30.37
N LYS A 650 -46.56 -7.81 30.08
CA LYS A 650 -47.79 -7.06 30.39
C LYS A 650 -47.75 -5.59 29.88
N GLY A 651 -47.19 -5.38 28.69
CA GLY A 651 -47.09 -4.06 28.06
C GLY A 651 -45.95 -3.16 28.58
N VAL A 652 -45.08 -3.67 29.46
CA VAL A 652 -43.95 -2.92 30.02
C VAL A 652 -42.63 -3.53 29.55
N SER A 653 -41.70 -2.69 29.09
CA SER A 653 -40.33 -3.12 28.77
C SER A 653 -39.57 -3.43 30.06
N ILE A 654 -39.05 -4.66 30.16
CA ILE A 654 -38.38 -5.14 31.38
C ILE A 654 -37.00 -5.70 31.00
N VAL A 655 -35.98 -5.42 31.80
CA VAL A 655 -34.67 -6.07 31.62
C VAL A 655 -34.81 -7.58 31.86
N PRO A 656 -34.45 -8.44 30.89
CA PRO A 656 -34.49 -9.89 31.07
C PRO A 656 -33.65 -10.32 32.27
N GLY A 657 -34.16 -11.23 33.11
CA GLY A 657 -33.43 -11.74 34.28
C GLY A 657 -32.07 -12.36 33.91
N VAL A 658 -31.98 -13.00 32.74
CA VAL A 658 -30.73 -13.54 32.18
C VAL A 658 -29.70 -12.46 31.87
N LYS A 659 -30.12 -11.26 31.46
CA LYS A 659 -29.19 -10.14 31.24
C LYS A 659 -28.55 -9.68 32.54
N CYS A 660 -29.27 -9.75 33.66
CA CYS A 660 -28.68 -9.48 34.97
C CYS A 660 -27.58 -10.49 35.32
N LEU A 661 -27.71 -11.76 34.88
CA LEU A 661 -26.68 -12.77 35.10
C LEU A 661 -25.39 -12.46 34.36
N ASP A 662 -25.47 -12.01 33.10
CA ASP A 662 -24.30 -11.57 32.33
C ASP A 662 -23.55 -10.44 33.07
N ILE A 663 -24.31 -9.47 33.60
CA ILE A 663 -23.74 -8.33 34.33
C ILE A 663 -23.07 -8.78 35.61
N PHE A 664 -23.67 -9.73 36.33
CA PHE A 664 -23.07 -10.28 37.54
C PHE A 664 -21.85 -11.15 37.24
N GLN A 665 -21.84 -11.89 36.14
CA GLN A 665 -20.65 -12.61 35.68
C GLN A 665 -19.52 -11.63 35.37
N MET A 666 -19.78 -10.62 34.54
CA MET A 666 -18.79 -9.60 34.18
C MET A 666 -18.25 -8.85 35.41
N ALA A 667 -19.14 -8.45 36.33
CA ALA A 667 -18.76 -7.81 37.57
C ALA A 667 -17.90 -8.74 38.45
N GLY A 668 -18.30 -10.01 38.55
CA GLY A 668 -17.57 -11.03 39.29
C GLY A 668 -16.16 -11.24 38.77
N GLU A 669 -16.00 -11.44 37.46
CA GLU A 669 -14.70 -11.61 36.80
C GLU A 669 -13.81 -10.38 36.97
N LYS A 670 -14.40 -9.18 36.94
CA LYS A 670 -13.68 -7.93 37.18
C LYS A 670 -13.19 -7.81 38.63
N ILE A 671 -13.98 -8.26 39.60
CA ILE A 671 -13.65 -8.19 41.03
C ILE A 671 -12.63 -9.28 41.42
N SER A 672 -12.83 -10.52 40.98
CA SER A 672 -11.96 -11.66 41.32
C SER A 672 -10.67 -11.70 40.50
N ARG A 673 -10.64 -11.06 39.32
CA ARG A 673 -9.61 -11.24 38.28
C ARG A 673 -9.48 -12.69 37.79
N GLU A 674 -10.52 -13.49 37.97
CA GLU A 674 -10.60 -14.89 37.55
C GLU A 674 -11.97 -15.21 36.92
N PRO A 675 -12.06 -16.17 35.99
CA PRO A 675 -13.33 -16.58 35.38
C PRO A 675 -14.36 -17.03 36.43
N VAL A 676 -15.59 -16.51 36.35
CA VAL A 676 -16.68 -16.93 37.23
C VAL A 676 -17.19 -18.29 36.76
N ARG A 677 -17.07 -19.31 37.60
CA ARG A 677 -17.49 -20.69 37.28
C ARG A 677 -18.92 -21.01 37.68
N VAL A 678 -19.41 -20.36 38.74
CA VAL A 678 -20.69 -20.67 39.37
C VAL A 678 -21.35 -19.38 39.84
N LEU A 679 -22.63 -19.21 39.50
CA LEU A 679 -23.54 -18.24 40.12
C LEU A 679 -24.59 -19.03 40.93
N LYS A 680 -24.61 -18.85 42.25
CA LYS A 680 -25.53 -19.52 43.18
C LYS A 680 -26.37 -18.51 43.95
N ASP A 681 -27.52 -18.98 44.45
CA ASP A 681 -28.46 -18.22 45.29
C ASP A 681 -29.09 -16.98 44.63
N ILE A 682 -29.34 -17.06 43.32
CA ILE A 682 -29.88 -15.97 42.51
C ILE A 682 -31.33 -15.66 42.91
N TYR A 683 -31.58 -14.41 43.27
CA TYR A 683 -32.90 -13.89 43.55
C TYR A 683 -33.12 -12.51 42.90
N TRP A 684 -34.29 -12.34 42.27
CA TRP A 684 -34.76 -11.06 41.74
C TRP A 684 -35.78 -10.47 42.70
N ALA A 685 -35.42 -9.38 43.37
CA ALA A 685 -36.27 -8.71 44.36
C ALA A 685 -37.41 -7.93 43.69
N LYS A 686 -37.13 -7.37 42.52
CA LYS A 686 -38.06 -6.53 41.77
C LYS A 686 -37.71 -6.55 40.29
N ALA A 687 -38.72 -6.56 39.43
CA ALA A 687 -38.51 -6.37 38.01
C ALA A 687 -37.96 -4.97 37.71
N ILE A 688 -36.98 -4.90 36.81
CA ILE A 688 -36.38 -3.64 36.35
C ILE A 688 -37.17 -3.16 35.14
N LYS A 689 -38.05 -2.18 35.34
CA LYS A 689 -38.88 -1.60 34.29
C LYS A 689 -38.14 -0.44 33.62
N VAL A 690 -38.14 -0.41 32.29
CA VAL A 690 -37.40 0.57 31.46
C VAL A 690 -38.42 1.42 30.69
N GLU A 691 -38.92 2.47 31.34
CA GLU A 691 -39.83 3.45 30.71
C GLU A 691 -39.06 4.59 30.03
N GLN A 692 -37.90 4.92 30.60
CA GLN A 692 -36.86 5.83 30.11
C GLN A 692 -35.50 5.21 30.44
N ASP A 693 -34.41 5.81 29.96
CA ASP A 693 -33.06 5.32 30.27
C ASP A 693 -32.84 5.26 31.78
N ILE A 694 -32.33 4.13 32.26
CA ILE A 694 -32.09 3.87 33.68
C ILE A 694 -30.63 3.57 33.93
N HIS A 695 -30.09 4.19 34.98
CA HIS A 695 -28.74 3.95 35.47
C HIS A 695 -28.80 3.12 36.75
N LEU A 696 -28.20 1.94 36.72
CA LEU A 696 -28.02 1.06 37.87
C LEU A 696 -26.53 0.91 38.19
N ASN A 697 -26.22 0.50 39.40
CA ASN A 697 -24.86 0.18 39.83
C ASN A 697 -24.81 -1.26 40.36
N VAL A 698 -23.74 -1.98 40.04
CA VAL A 698 -23.40 -3.21 40.76
C VAL A 698 -22.58 -2.84 41.99
N ILE A 699 -23.04 -3.26 43.15
CA ILE A 699 -22.32 -3.19 44.43
C ILE A 699 -21.87 -4.59 44.80
N TYR A 700 -20.68 -4.72 45.38
CA TYR A 700 -20.18 -5.99 45.91
C TYR A 700 -19.82 -5.93 47.40
N THR A 701 -19.98 -7.06 48.10
CA THR A 701 -19.45 -7.28 49.45
C THR A 701 -18.75 -8.63 49.55
N HIS A 702 -17.69 -8.72 50.36
CA HIS A 702 -17.04 -10.00 50.64
C HIS A 702 -17.96 -10.89 51.47
N ALA A 703 -18.13 -12.14 51.06
CA ALA A 703 -18.75 -13.17 51.88
C ALA A 703 -17.73 -13.73 52.88
N HIS A 704 -18.21 -14.31 53.98
CA HIS A 704 -17.37 -14.78 55.11
C HIS A 704 -16.36 -15.89 54.75
N SER A 705 -16.45 -16.49 53.55
CA SER A 705 -15.50 -17.46 53.01
C SER A 705 -14.76 -16.88 51.80
N HIS A 706 -13.43 -16.85 51.83
CA HIS A 706 -12.61 -16.67 50.62
C HIS A 706 -12.83 -17.88 49.68
N PRO A 707 -13.05 -17.71 48.36
CA PRO A 707 -13.16 -16.49 47.54
C PRO A 707 -14.61 -16.28 47.08
N SER A 708 -15.45 -15.68 47.94
CA SER A 708 -16.86 -15.41 47.61
C SER A 708 -17.29 -13.96 47.79
N TYR A 709 -18.11 -13.49 46.84
CA TYR A 709 -18.61 -12.11 46.78
C TYR A 709 -20.12 -12.09 46.57
N ASN A 710 -20.82 -11.24 47.35
CA ASN A 710 -22.22 -10.91 47.11
C ASN A 710 -22.33 -9.73 46.17
N LEU A 711 -23.01 -9.92 45.04
CA LEU A 711 -23.32 -8.86 44.08
C LEU A 711 -24.76 -8.40 44.24
N SER A 712 -25.00 -7.11 44.06
CA SER A 712 -26.34 -6.54 44.06
C SER A 712 -26.45 -5.43 43.02
N LEU A 713 -27.52 -5.46 42.24
CA LEU A 713 -27.82 -4.42 41.24
C LEU A 713 -28.79 -3.42 41.87
N VAL A 714 -28.38 -2.16 41.98
CA VAL A 714 -29.09 -1.14 42.75
C VAL A 714 -29.24 0.16 41.97
N ASN A 715 -30.22 0.97 42.33
CA ASN A 715 -30.21 2.42 42.09
C ASN A 715 -30.34 3.17 43.43
N ASP A 716 -30.48 4.49 43.39
CA ASP A 716 -30.55 5.34 44.59
C ASP A 716 -31.73 5.01 45.53
N VAL A 717 -32.71 4.21 45.09
CA VAL A 717 -33.99 4.01 45.78
C VAL A 717 -34.34 2.53 45.99
N ALA A 718 -33.72 1.58 45.27
CA ALA A 718 -34.09 0.17 45.32
C ALA A 718 -32.95 -0.80 44.97
N VAL A 719 -33.00 -1.99 45.58
CA VAL A 719 -32.20 -3.17 45.22
C VAL A 719 -33.05 -4.08 44.33
N TYR A 720 -32.60 -4.35 43.11
CA TYR A 720 -33.37 -5.11 42.12
C TYR A 720 -32.99 -6.59 42.06
N GLY A 721 -31.75 -6.92 42.42
CA GLY A 721 -31.27 -8.28 42.62
C GLY A 721 -30.29 -8.30 43.77
N SER A 722 -30.43 -9.29 44.65
CA SER A 722 -29.53 -9.44 45.80
C SER A 722 -29.20 -10.90 46.04
N ARG A 723 -27.90 -11.12 46.21
CA ARG A 723 -27.22 -12.33 46.67
C ARG A 723 -26.78 -13.23 45.52
N ILE A 724 -25.47 -13.30 45.39
CA ILE A 724 -24.74 -14.21 44.52
C ILE A 724 -23.57 -14.67 45.36
N ILE A 725 -23.22 -15.94 45.35
CA ILE A 725 -21.96 -16.41 45.92
C ILE A 725 -21.12 -16.84 44.73
N ILE A 726 -20.10 -16.04 44.40
CA ILE A 726 -19.06 -16.45 43.45
C ILE A 726 -18.12 -17.42 44.19
N THR A 727 -17.70 -18.52 43.58
CA THR A 727 -16.59 -19.32 44.10
C THR A 727 -15.56 -19.48 42.99
N CYS A 728 -14.34 -18.99 43.23
CA CYS A 728 -13.21 -19.09 42.31
C CYS A 728 -12.43 -20.42 42.45
N HIS A 729 -12.79 -21.28 43.41
CA HIS A 729 -12.25 -22.64 43.55
C HIS A 729 -13.36 -23.70 43.67
N GLN A 730 -13.03 -24.91 43.21
CA GLN A 730 -13.88 -26.06 42.83
C GLN A 730 -15.25 -26.19 43.50
#